data_AF-A0A957ZDM9-F1
#
_entry.id   AF-A0A957ZDM9-F1
#
_cell.length_a   1.000
_cell.length_b   1.000
_cell.length_c   1.000
_cell.angle_alpha   90.00
_cell.angle_beta   90.00
_cell.angle_gamma   90.00
#
_symmetry.space_group_name_H-M   'P 1'
#
loop_
_entity.id
_entity.type
_entity.pdbx_description
1 polymer ?
#
loop_
_entity_poly.entity_id
_entity_poly.type
_entity_poly.pdbx_seq_one_letter_code
_entity_poly.pdbx_strand_id
1 'polypeptide(L)'
;MLSEQSIYPSPGLSQQEVLQRRSQGLGNDNTIKTGRTYWQIARTNLFTLFNNILFVIALALISMGRVSDAFTSVGIGLVNALISTLQEIRAKRQLDRISLLATPRVTAVRDGREAEILPDEVVQGDLLRVRSGDQIVVDGAVTAGTLEMDEALLTGEPDLIRKQEGDALLSGSFCVTGDGYYVAEKVGAESFANQLTATARTMSIVETPLQKKINFLVKLVMLFVAVFSILIFTAALLEGLNNVRMVQIAAVLTGQVPYGLFLMIVVAYALGAAKVGQQGALVQQTNAVESLSNINVLCTDKTGTLTANRLLFNEIYPLTQNSAQTKDAITTQLGDFVRSASAQNKTSEAIVGGAPGTARPTVDEVAFASSRKWSALAFDTAERRGVYVLGAVEMLKPALVSEAAAVMPDLDRQVQEWSNQGLRVLLFAYAPDALSLHNAEGQPLLPPLTPLALISLSDELRPMVKETIAEFTRMGIELKVISGDNPHTVAALAKQAGLPDDIKLVSGPELAQMSPAEFDQAALEASIFGRITPEQKERLVDSLLRHGDYVAMMGDGVNDVLSLKKASLGIAMQSGSSATRNVADMVLLNDSFEALRPAFSEGRRIIAGMSSALYLFLARSTTTTLLIIAVTMIGLNFPFDPAQVALTTFTVGIPAFFLTLWAKPRVIEGDILSSLARFVIPVALLTMLLGVGVYLFDYGGAKNAATDSSLPRKSLQAYLDYTGVTLDDANLGETVGTVSAQGALSTFISYTAFMLLLFLEPPFPFFTGWRKKVSSDKRPAWLALILFGVFQVIYFIPALGFYFGILRKPMFVTVGLILLAIVWMFLIRAIWRYHLFERFLGMTIPAE
;
A
#
# COMPACT_ATOMS: atom_id res chain seq x y z
N MET A 1 -55.32 24.28 -1.99
CA MET A 1 -54.60 23.09 -1.50
C MET A 1 -54.21 22.27 -2.71
N LEU A 2 -53.08 22.60 -3.31
CA LEU A 2 -52.45 21.79 -4.37
C LEU A 2 -51.69 20.68 -3.65
N SER A 3 -52.00 19.43 -3.98
CA SER A 3 -51.26 18.28 -3.49
C SER A 3 -49.80 18.41 -3.90
N GLU A 4 -48.89 18.49 -2.92
CA GLU A 4 -47.49 18.18 -3.15
C GLU A 4 -47.43 16.75 -3.70
N GLN A 5 -47.17 16.61 -4.99
CA GLN A 5 -46.84 15.31 -5.57
C GLN A 5 -45.60 14.82 -4.83
N SER A 6 -45.72 13.67 -4.16
CA SER A 6 -44.60 13.01 -3.49
C SER A 6 -43.47 12.83 -4.50
N ILE A 7 -42.33 13.48 -4.24
CA ILE A 7 -41.14 13.47 -5.10
C ILE A 7 -40.51 12.05 -5.16
N TYR A 8 -40.90 11.16 -4.25
CA TYR A 8 -40.37 9.80 -4.10
C TYR A 8 -41.46 8.73 -4.24
N PRO A 9 -41.12 7.51 -4.68
CA PRO A 9 -42.08 6.40 -4.84
C PRO A 9 -42.72 5.96 -3.50
N SER A 10 -42.07 6.23 -2.36
CA SER A 10 -42.60 6.05 -1.02
C SER A 10 -41.85 6.99 -0.05
N PRO A 11 -42.46 7.44 1.08
CA PRO A 11 -41.75 8.23 2.09
C PRO A 11 -40.62 7.47 2.81
N GLY A 12 -40.48 6.17 2.56
CA GLY A 12 -39.47 5.34 3.22
C GLY A 12 -39.80 5.06 4.69
N LEU A 13 -38.83 4.50 5.42
CA LEU A 13 -39.02 4.13 6.84
C LEU A 13 -38.87 5.34 7.76
N SER A 14 -39.60 5.31 8.89
CA SER A 14 -39.41 6.28 9.98
C SER A 14 -38.23 5.92 10.88
N GLN A 15 -37.67 6.90 11.59
CA GLN A 15 -36.55 6.64 12.50
C GLN A 15 -36.89 5.63 13.63
N GLN A 16 -38.13 5.57 14.09
CA GLN A 16 -38.57 4.58 15.10
C GLN A 16 -38.60 3.16 14.51
N GLU A 17 -39.09 3.01 13.29
CA GLU A 17 -39.15 1.75 12.56
C GLU A 17 -37.77 1.17 12.28
N VAL A 18 -36.79 2.03 11.97
CA VAL A 18 -35.39 1.64 11.78
C VAL A 18 -34.80 1.08 13.08
N LEU A 19 -34.98 1.78 14.21
CA LEU A 19 -34.49 1.33 15.51
C LEU A 19 -35.13 -0.01 15.93
N GLN A 20 -36.43 -0.17 15.69
CA GLN A 20 -37.14 -1.41 15.98
C GLN A 20 -36.58 -2.59 15.18
N ARG A 21 -36.42 -2.43 13.86
CA ARG A 21 -35.86 -3.48 12.99
C ARG A 21 -34.43 -3.85 13.36
N ARG A 22 -33.61 -2.86 13.73
CA ARG A 22 -32.24 -3.11 14.20
C ARG A 22 -32.22 -3.92 15.50
N SER A 23 -33.13 -3.63 16.44
CA SER A 23 -33.25 -4.42 17.68
C SER A 23 -33.69 -5.88 17.44
N GLN A 24 -34.36 -6.13 16.31
CA GLN A 24 -34.78 -7.47 15.88
C GLN A 24 -33.70 -8.22 15.09
N GLY A 25 -32.52 -7.62 14.88
CA GLY A 25 -31.45 -8.22 14.07
C GLY A 25 -31.68 -8.14 12.56
N LEU A 26 -32.63 -7.32 12.10
CA LEU A 26 -32.90 -7.04 10.68
C LEU A 26 -32.05 -5.88 10.15
N GLY A 27 -30.87 -5.68 10.74
CA GLY A 27 -29.87 -4.69 10.32
C GLY A 27 -28.81 -5.32 9.43
N ASN A 28 -28.15 -4.50 8.63
CA ASN A 28 -27.00 -4.92 7.82
C ASN A 28 -25.71 -5.03 8.67
N ASP A 29 -25.79 -5.72 9.81
CA ASP A 29 -24.75 -5.72 10.84
C ASP A 29 -23.55 -6.64 10.50
N ASN A 30 -23.66 -7.42 9.42
CA ASN A 30 -22.67 -8.42 9.00
C ASN A 30 -21.75 -7.96 7.86
N THR A 31 -21.29 -6.71 7.90
CA THR A 31 -20.14 -6.36 7.08
C THR A 31 -18.91 -7.10 7.59
N ILE A 32 -18.26 -7.85 6.71
CA ILE A 32 -17.05 -8.60 7.03
C ILE A 32 -16.00 -7.58 7.47
N LYS A 33 -15.78 -7.46 8.78
CA LYS A 33 -14.74 -6.60 9.33
C LYS A 33 -13.39 -7.08 8.80
N THR A 34 -12.83 -6.33 7.86
CA THR A 34 -11.53 -6.56 7.26
C THR A 34 -10.45 -6.24 8.30
N GLY A 35 -10.14 -7.20 9.18
CA GLY A 35 -9.05 -7.07 10.15
C GLY A 35 -9.22 -7.86 11.44
N ARG A 36 -8.10 -8.10 12.13
CA ARG A 36 -8.10 -8.79 13.43
C ARG A 36 -8.75 -7.92 14.50
N THR A 37 -9.57 -8.52 15.35
CA THR A 37 -10.11 -7.84 16.55
C THR A 37 -8.99 -7.59 17.57
N TYR A 38 -9.19 -6.64 18.49
CA TYR A 38 -8.21 -6.39 19.57
C TYR A 38 -7.93 -7.64 20.41
N TRP A 39 -8.95 -8.49 20.61
CA TRP A 39 -8.78 -9.77 21.30
C TRP A 39 -7.99 -10.79 20.48
N GLN A 40 -8.27 -10.88 19.17
CA GLN A 40 -7.47 -11.73 18.27
C GLN A 40 -6.01 -11.28 18.26
N ILE A 41 -5.73 -9.97 18.20
CA ILE A 41 -4.37 -9.41 18.28
C ILE A 41 -3.69 -9.82 19.59
N ALA A 42 -4.36 -9.61 20.73
CA ALA A 42 -3.81 -9.99 22.03
C ALA A 42 -3.53 -11.48 22.14
N ARG A 43 -4.47 -12.33 21.71
CA ARG A 43 -4.30 -13.79 21.71
C ARG A 43 -3.15 -14.23 20.80
N THR A 44 -3.06 -13.69 19.59
CA THR A 44 -2.04 -14.07 18.61
C THR A 44 -0.63 -13.65 19.05
N ASN A 45 -0.48 -12.50 19.71
CA ASN A 45 0.82 -12.05 20.21
C ASN A 45 1.23 -12.68 21.54
N LEU A 46 0.28 -12.96 22.45
CA LEU A 46 0.59 -13.59 23.74
C LEU A 46 0.79 -15.10 23.60
N PHE A 47 -0.02 -15.79 22.79
CA PHE A 47 0.01 -17.25 22.62
C PHE A 47 0.61 -17.67 21.28
N THR A 48 1.73 -17.05 20.89
CA THR A 48 2.55 -17.51 19.77
C THR A 48 3.14 -18.89 20.09
N LEU A 49 3.51 -19.66 19.05
CA LEU A 49 4.24 -20.93 19.24
C LEU A 49 5.47 -20.75 20.16
N PHE A 50 6.20 -19.65 19.97
CA PHE A 50 7.33 -19.26 20.82
C PHE A 50 6.96 -19.09 22.29
N ASN A 51 5.98 -18.23 22.57
CA ASN A 51 5.59 -17.94 23.94
C ASN A 51 5.00 -19.18 24.60
N ASN A 52 4.28 -20.01 23.84
CA ASN A 52 3.78 -21.29 24.33
C ASN A 52 4.94 -22.23 24.71
N ILE A 53 6.01 -22.30 23.91
CA ILE A 53 7.22 -23.06 24.28
C ILE A 53 7.87 -22.45 25.53
N LEU A 54 7.99 -21.12 25.62
CA LEU A 54 8.50 -20.46 26.83
C LEU A 54 7.64 -20.77 28.07
N PHE A 55 6.31 -20.77 27.94
CA PHE A 55 5.41 -21.14 29.04
C PHE A 55 5.59 -22.60 29.47
N VAL A 56 5.77 -23.53 28.52
CA VAL A 56 6.08 -24.94 28.82
C VAL A 56 7.43 -25.07 29.53
N ILE A 57 8.46 -24.34 29.07
CA ILE A 57 9.78 -24.31 29.69
C ILE A 57 9.72 -23.72 31.11
N ALA A 58 8.98 -22.62 31.31
CA ALA A 58 8.74 -22.06 32.64
C ALA A 58 8.08 -23.08 33.55
N LEU A 59 7.03 -23.75 33.08
CA LEU A 59 6.31 -24.74 33.88
C LEU A 59 7.24 -25.90 34.27
N ALA A 60 8.07 -26.37 33.34
CA ALA A 60 9.09 -27.38 33.61
C ALA A 60 10.10 -26.90 34.66
N LEU A 61 10.66 -25.69 34.50
CA LEU A 61 11.62 -25.12 35.45
C LEU A 61 11.01 -24.90 36.85
N ILE A 62 9.78 -24.41 36.94
CA ILE A 62 9.04 -24.25 38.20
C ILE A 62 8.82 -25.63 38.86
N SER A 63 8.42 -26.64 38.08
CA SER A 63 8.25 -28.01 38.59
C SER A 63 9.55 -28.63 39.13
N MET A 64 10.70 -28.17 38.62
CA MET A 64 12.03 -28.55 39.08
C MET A 64 12.54 -27.68 40.25
N GLY A 65 11.72 -26.78 40.80
CA GLY A 65 12.10 -25.87 41.90
C GLY A 65 12.92 -24.65 41.48
N ARG A 66 13.16 -24.47 40.17
CA ARG A 66 13.98 -23.40 39.58
C ARG A 66 13.15 -22.16 39.22
N VAL A 67 12.49 -21.57 40.22
CA VAL A 67 11.58 -20.43 40.02
C VAL A 67 12.30 -19.19 39.47
N SER A 68 13.54 -18.95 39.92
CA SER A 68 14.38 -17.83 39.46
C SER A 68 14.67 -17.93 37.95
N ASP A 69 14.97 -19.13 37.47
CA ASP A 69 15.30 -19.37 36.05
C ASP A 69 14.06 -19.32 35.16
N ALA A 70 12.92 -19.78 35.66
CA ALA A 70 11.64 -19.64 34.98
C ALA A 70 11.24 -18.17 34.82
N PHE A 71 11.36 -17.38 35.90
CA PHE A 71 11.07 -15.95 35.86
C PHE A 71 12.02 -15.19 34.92
N THR A 72 13.30 -15.50 34.95
CA THR A 72 14.32 -14.89 34.08
C THR A 72 14.08 -15.23 32.61
N SER A 73 13.78 -16.49 32.31
CA SER A 73 13.59 -16.97 30.93
C SER A 73 12.27 -16.48 30.30
N VAL A 74 11.18 -16.42 31.08
CA VAL A 74 9.84 -16.09 30.56
C VAL A 74 9.46 -14.63 30.77
N GLY A 75 9.94 -13.98 31.83
CA GLY A 75 9.58 -12.60 32.16
C GLY A 75 9.88 -11.62 31.04
N ILE A 76 11.05 -11.73 30.40
CA ILE A 76 11.45 -10.87 29.28
C ILE A 76 10.64 -11.18 28.02
N GLY A 77 10.38 -12.46 27.74
CA GLY A 77 9.50 -12.88 26.64
C GLY A 77 8.09 -12.30 26.80
N LEU A 78 7.55 -12.31 28.01
CA LEU A 78 6.23 -11.76 28.33
C LEU A 78 6.19 -10.24 28.18
N VAL A 79 7.21 -9.52 28.68
CA VAL A 79 7.33 -8.07 28.49
C VAL A 79 7.40 -7.73 27.00
N ASN A 80 8.19 -8.47 26.23
CA ASN A 80 8.25 -8.31 24.77
C ASN A 80 6.89 -8.55 24.13
N ALA A 81 6.20 -9.64 24.47
CA ALA A 81 4.86 -9.96 23.96
C ALA A 81 3.80 -8.90 24.32
N LEU A 82 3.90 -8.31 25.52
CA LEU A 82 3.03 -7.23 25.97
C LEU A 82 3.28 -5.95 25.18
N ILE A 83 4.55 -5.53 25.05
CA ILE A 83 4.94 -4.36 24.26
C ILE A 83 4.43 -4.53 22.81
N SER A 84 4.64 -5.72 22.24
CA SER A 84 4.18 -6.10 20.90
C SER A 84 2.68 -5.93 20.72
N THR A 85 1.90 -6.47 21.66
CA THR A 85 0.44 -6.38 21.66
C THR A 85 -0.04 -4.93 21.76
N LEU A 86 0.56 -4.13 22.66
CA LEU A 86 0.21 -2.73 22.82
C LEU A 86 0.51 -1.92 21.55
N GLN A 87 1.61 -2.22 20.87
CA GLN A 87 2.00 -1.55 19.62
C GLN A 87 1.04 -1.87 18.48
N GLU A 88 0.69 -3.15 18.28
CA GLU A 88 -0.25 -3.55 17.22
C GLU A 88 -1.65 -2.95 17.45
N ILE A 89 -2.13 -2.93 18.70
CA ILE A 89 -3.40 -2.29 19.05
C ILE A 89 -3.35 -0.78 18.76
N ARG A 90 -2.26 -0.08 19.09
CA ARG A 90 -2.11 1.35 18.78
C ARG A 90 -2.13 1.62 17.28
N ALA A 91 -1.41 0.82 16.50
CA ALA A 91 -1.37 0.96 15.06
C ALA A 91 -2.75 0.69 14.43
N LYS A 92 -3.43 -0.37 14.87
CA LYS A 92 -4.80 -0.66 14.44
C LYS A 92 -5.78 0.48 14.75
N ARG A 93 -5.72 1.06 15.96
CA ARG A 93 -6.60 2.19 16.34
C ARG A 93 -6.44 3.41 15.44
N GLN A 94 -5.21 3.68 14.98
CA GLN A 94 -4.97 4.77 14.05
C GLN A 94 -5.57 4.46 12.68
N LEU A 95 -5.38 3.24 12.18
CA LEU A 95 -5.93 2.81 10.91
C LEU A 95 -7.47 2.83 10.91
N ASP A 96 -8.11 2.28 11.94
CA ASP A 96 -9.57 2.24 12.08
C ASP A 96 -10.20 3.64 12.06
N ARG A 97 -9.50 4.66 12.59
CA ARG A 97 -9.99 6.06 12.56
C ARG A 97 -9.94 6.67 11.16
N ILE A 98 -8.93 6.29 10.36
CA ILE A 98 -8.75 6.83 9.00
C ILE A 98 -9.70 6.09 8.04
N SER A 99 -9.89 4.77 8.21
CA SER A 99 -10.76 3.98 7.32
C SER A 99 -12.22 4.42 7.34
N LEU A 100 -12.72 4.91 8.49
CA LEU A 100 -14.08 5.43 8.62
C LEU A 100 -14.37 6.63 7.70
N LEU A 101 -13.34 7.34 7.23
CA LEU A 101 -13.50 8.50 6.36
C LEU A 101 -13.74 8.14 4.89
N ALA A 102 -13.46 6.90 4.48
CA ALA A 102 -13.56 6.46 3.08
C ALA A 102 -14.66 5.42 2.83
N THR A 103 -15.39 5.00 3.86
CA THR A 103 -16.52 4.08 3.69
C THR A 103 -17.57 4.72 2.78
N PRO A 104 -17.93 4.10 1.63
CA PRO A 104 -18.94 4.65 0.74
C PRO A 104 -20.28 4.73 1.46
N ARG A 105 -20.95 5.87 1.31
CA ARG A 105 -22.27 6.11 1.89
C ARG A 105 -23.36 5.65 0.94
N VAL A 106 -24.51 5.33 1.51
CA VAL A 106 -25.71 4.90 0.80
C VAL A 106 -26.77 5.97 0.99
N THR A 107 -27.46 6.35 -0.07
CA THR A 107 -28.58 7.29 0.01
C THR A 107 -29.86 6.52 0.31
N ALA A 108 -30.38 6.67 1.53
CA ALA A 108 -31.67 6.13 1.93
C ALA A 108 -32.73 7.23 1.99
N VAL A 109 -33.95 6.91 1.60
CA VAL A 109 -35.12 7.78 1.83
C VAL A 109 -35.74 7.36 3.17
N ARG A 110 -35.72 8.26 4.16
CA ARG A 110 -36.31 8.06 5.49
C ARG A 110 -37.10 9.30 5.87
N ASP A 111 -38.28 9.12 6.47
CA ASP A 111 -39.20 10.21 6.83
C ASP A 111 -39.45 11.22 5.67
N GLY A 112 -39.53 10.71 4.44
CA GLY A 112 -39.76 11.49 3.22
C GLY A 112 -38.58 12.34 2.75
N ARG A 113 -37.36 12.08 3.24
CA ARG A 113 -36.14 12.82 2.88
C ARG A 113 -34.99 11.88 2.55
N GLU A 114 -34.17 12.26 1.59
CA GLU A 114 -32.89 11.59 1.34
C GLU A 114 -31.91 11.88 2.49
N ALA A 115 -31.32 10.83 3.04
CA ALA A 115 -30.28 10.86 4.05
C ALA A 115 -29.14 9.95 3.61
N GLU A 116 -27.91 10.46 3.68
CA GLU A 116 -26.74 9.61 3.52
C GLU A 116 -26.44 8.87 4.82
N ILE A 117 -26.43 7.55 4.74
CA ILE A 117 -26.17 6.64 5.86
C ILE A 117 -25.02 5.70 5.54
N LEU A 118 -24.45 5.09 6.58
CA LEU A 118 -23.45 4.04 6.38
C LEU A 118 -24.12 2.72 5.95
N PRO A 119 -23.43 1.85 5.20
CA PRO A 119 -23.98 0.56 4.79
C PRO A 119 -24.45 -0.33 5.95
N ASP A 120 -23.82 -0.24 7.13
CA ASP A 120 -24.19 -0.97 8.34
C ASP A 120 -25.39 -0.36 9.10
N GLU A 121 -25.84 0.82 8.69
CA GLU A 121 -27.07 1.45 9.19
C GLU A 121 -28.31 1.10 8.36
N VAL A 122 -28.13 0.41 7.24
CA VAL A 122 -29.24 -0.09 6.39
C VAL A 122 -29.98 -1.19 7.12
N VAL A 123 -31.31 -1.13 7.10
CA VAL A 123 -32.20 -2.17 7.65
C VAL A 123 -33.11 -2.71 6.56
N GLN A 124 -33.65 -3.91 6.78
CA GLN A 124 -34.64 -4.50 5.88
C GLN A 124 -35.85 -3.57 5.73
N GLY A 125 -36.24 -3.25 4.49
CA GLY A 125 -37.33 -2.36 4.14
C GLY A 125 -36.93 -0.91 3.91
N ASP A 126 -35.67 -0.52 4.08
CA ASP A 126 -35.20 0.81 3.66
C ASP A 126 -35.41 1.00 2.16
N LEU A 127 -35.91 2.18 1.76
CA LEU A 127 -35.94 2.62 0.37
C LEU A 127 -34.61 3.29 0.04
N LEU A 128 -33.85 2.70 -0.88
CA LEU A 128 -32.51 3.14 -1.23
C LEU A 128 -32.50 3.70 -2.66
N ARG A 129 -31.80 4.81 -2.87
CA ARG A 129 -31.59 5.38 -4.21
C ARG A 129 -30.30 4.83 -4.81
N VAL A 130 -30.34 4.53 -6.10
CA VAL A 130 -29.20 4.05 -6.89
C VAL A 130 -29.00 4.98 -8.07
N ARG A 131 -27.77 5.46 -8.22
CA ARG A 131 -27.33 6.24 -9.38
C ARG A 131 -26.20 5.50 -10.10
N SER A 132 -25.95 5.92 -11.34
CA SER A 132 -24.75 5.52 -12.08
C SER A 132 -23.49 5.66 -11.20
N GLY A 133 -22.76 4.56 -11.06
CA GLY A 133 -21.55 4.43 -10.23
C GLY A 133 -21.78 3.89 -8.81
N ASP A 134 -23.02 3.74 -8.35
CA ASP A 134 -23.34 3.22 -7.02
C ASP A 134 -23.28 1.68 -6.98
N GLN A 135 -22.91 1.16 -5.81
CA GLN A 135 -22.91 -0.26 -5.52
C GLN A 135 -24.20 -0.62 -4.79
N ILE A 136 -24.78 -1.74 -5.17
CA ILE A 136 -25.87 -2.34 -4.41
C ILE A 136 -25.30 -2.96 -3.13
N VAL A 137 -25.64 -2.40 -1.98
CA VAL A 137 -25.08 -2.82 -0.68
C VAL A 137 -25.81 -4.00 -0.04
N VAL A 138 -27.11 -4.14 -0.34
CA VAL A 138 -28.01 -5.18 0.15
C VAL A 138 -28.92 -5.60 -0.98
N ASP A 139 -29.37 -6.85 -0.98
CA ASP A 139 -30.25 -7.32 -2.06
C ASP A 139 -31.63 -6.70 -1.92
N GLY A 140 -32.30 -6.52 -3.05
CA GLY A 140 -33.65 -5.99 -3.06
C GLY A 140 -34.27 -5.97 -4.44
N ALA A 141 -35.43 -5.32 -4.56
CA ALA A 141 -36.17 -5.19 -5.82
C ALA A 141 -36.30 -3.72 -6.22
N VAL A 142 -36.12 -3.43 -7.51
CA VAL A 142 -36.31 -2.08 -8.07
C VAL A 142 -37.76 -1.67 -7.90
N THR A 143 -37.99 -0.50 -7.33
CA THR A 143 -39.33 0.07 -7.15
C THR A 143 -39.64 1.21 -8.11
N ALA A 144 -38.61 1.89 -8.63
CA ALA A 144 -38.77 2.96 -9.60
C ALA A 144 -37.50 3.16 -10.44
N GLY A 145 -37.65 3.53 -11.71
CA GLY A 145 -36.54 3.88 -12.60
C GLY A 145 -36.05 2.74 -13.49
N THR A 146 -34.98 2.99 -14.24
CA THR A 146 -34.33 2.00 -15.11
C THR A 146 -32.83 2.04 -14.88
N LEU A 147 -32.24 0.87 -14.66
CA LEU A 147 -30.83 0.72 -14.31
C LEU A 147 -30.17 -0.26 -15.30
N GLU A 148 -28.92 -0.02 -15.64
CA GLU A 148 -28.04 -1.03 -16.26
C GLU A 148 -27.02 -1.44 -15.21
N MET A 149 -27.00 -2.73 -14.87
CA MET A 149 -26.22 -3.30 -13.79
C MET A 149 -25.08 -4.16 -14.35
N ASP A 150 -23.88 -3.95 -13.82
CA ASP A 150 -22.76 -4.86 -13.96
C ASP A 150 -22.79 -5.86 -12.81
N GLU A 151 -23.08 -7.11 -13.15
CA GLU A 151 -23.07 -8.26 -12.23
C GLU A 151 -21.87 -9.19 -12.46
N ALA A 152 -20.87 -8.79 -13.27
CA ALA A 152 -19.76 -9.64 -13.70
C ALA A 152 -18.92 -10.19 -12.54
N LEU A 153 -18.80 -9.43 -11.44
CA LEU A 153 -18.10 -9.88 -10.23
C LEU A 153 -18.83 -10.99 -9.47
N LEU A 154 -20.13 -11.17 -9.74
CA LEU A 154 -21.00 -12.15 -9.09
C LEU A 154 -21.28 -13.34 -10.00
N THR A 155 -21.57 -13.07 -11.28
CA THR A 155 -21.98 -14.08 -12.27
C THR A 155 -20.82 -14.58 -13.12
N GLY A 156 -19.74 -13.81 -13.23
CA GLY A 156 -18.62 -14.05 -14.14
C GLY A 156 -18.92 -13.64 -15.60
N GLU A 157 -20.11 -13.13 -15.88
CA GLU A 157 -20.53 -12.71 -17.22
C GLU A 157 -20.33 -11.19 -17.40
N PRO A 158 -19.61 -10.74 -18.44
CA PRO A 158 -19.24 -9.33 -18.60
C PRO A 158 -20.37 -8.43 -19.13
N ASP A 159 -21.52 -9.00 -19.51
CA ASP A 159 -22.60 -8.24 -20.14
C ASP A 159 -23.38 -7.40 -19.10
N LEU A 160 -23.71 -6.17 -19.49
CA LEU A 160 -24.55 -5.29 -18.67
C LEU A 160 -26.00 -5.74 -18.70
N ILE A 161 -26.58 -5.94 -17.53
CA ILE A 161 -27.95 -6.43 -17.36
C ILE A 161 -28.87 -5.23 -17.10
N ARG A 162 -29.80 -4.99 -18.01
CA ARG A 162 -30.83 -3.96 -17.83
C ARG A 162 -31.89 -4.43 -16.83
N LYS A 163 -32.22 -3.58 -15.85
CA LYS A 163 -33.21 -3.82 -14.78
C LYS A 163 -34.31 -2.77 -14.82
N GLN A 164 -35.55 -3.21 -14.63
CA GLN A 164 -36.76 -2.40 -14.56
C GLN A 164 -37.48 -2.63 -13.22
N GLU A 165 -38.56 -1.90 -12.98
CA GLU A 165 -39.40 -2.07 -11.78
C GLU A 165 -39.82 -3.53 -11.58
N GLY A 166 -39.62 -4.05 -10.37
CA GLY A 166 -39.85 -5.43 -9.98
C GLY A 166 -38.64 -6.36 -10.14
N ASP A 167 -37.60 -5.97 -10.90
CA ASP A 167 -36.41 -6.79 -11.07
C ASP A 167 -35.53 -6.80 -9.80
N ALA A 168 -34.89 -7.93 -9.55
CA ALA A 168 -33.99 -8.10 -8.42
C ALA A 168 -32.62 -7.45 -8.68
N LEU A 169 -32.13 -6.74 -7.66
CA LEU A 169 -30.78 -6.22 -7.54
C LEU A 169 -30.00 -7.06 -6.51
N LEU A 170 -28.83 -7.53 -6.92
CA LEU A 170 -27.95 -8.36 -6.08
C LEU A 170 -26.90 -7.48 -5.40
N SER A 171 -26.71 -7.66 -4.09
CA SER A 171 -25.63 -7.00 -3.38
C SER A 171 -24.27 -7.37 -3.95
N GLY A 172 -23.40 -6.37 -4.10
CA GLY A 172 -22.11 -6.49 -4.76
C GLY A 172 -22.10 -6.10 -6.24
N SER A 173 -23.26 -5.98 -6.89
CA SER A 173 -23.38 -5.45 -8.26
C SER A 173 -23.24 -3.93 -8.32
N PHE A 174 -22.95 -3.39 -9.50
CA PHE A 174 -22.73 -1.97 -9.72
C PHE A 174 -23.68 -1.41 -10.77
N CYS A 175 -24.26 -0.25 -10.49
CA CYS A 175 -25.01 0.48 -11.51
C CYS A 175 -24.03 1.17 -12.46
N VAL A 176 -24.05 0.81 -13.73
CA VAL A 176 -23.22 1.44 -14.77
C VAL A 176 -23.91 2.70 -15.29
N THR A 177 -25.20 2.59 -15.63
CA THR A 177 -26.01 3.74 -16.07
C THR A 177 -27.42 3.66 -15.48
N GLY A 178 -28.07 4.82 -15.31
CA GLY A 178 -29.44 4.93 -14.79
C GLY A 178 -29.54 5.67 -13.45
N ASP A 179 -30.79 5.94 -13.06
CA ASP A 179 -31.19 6.48 -11.76
C ASP A 179 -32.50 5.77 -11.37
N GLY A 180 -32.56 5.30 -10.13
CA GLY A 180 -33.71 4.55 -9.65
C GLY A 180 -33.70 4.36 -8.14
N TYR A 181 -34.74 3.69 -7.67
CA TYR A 181 -34.94 3.37 -6.26
C TYR A 181 -35.22 1.87 -6.11
N TYR A 182 -34.77 1.28 -5.02
CA TYR A 182 -35.03 -0.12 -4.69
C TYR A 182 -35.24 -0.28 -3.18
N VAL A 183 -35.97 -1.32 -2.78
CA VAL A 183 -36.22 -1.61 -1.36
C VAL A 183 -35.29 -2.72 -0.89
N ALA A 184 -34.64 -2.52 0.26
CA ALA A 184 -33.78 -3.51 0.89
C ALA A 184 -34.59 -4.73 1.36
N GLU A 185 -34.39 -5.90 0.75
CA GLU A 185 -35.11 -7.13 1.12
C GLU A 185 -34.25 -8.11 1.91
N LYS A 186 -32.98 -8.30 1.52
CA LYS A 186 -32.06 -9.21 2.22
C LYS A 186 -30.84 -8.44 2.69
N VAL A 187 -30.69 -8.37 4.00
CA VAL A 187 -29.63 -7.60 4.68
C VAL A 187 -28.74 -8.53 5.50
N GLY A 188 -27.54 -8.06 5.85
CA GLY A 188 -26.64 -8.78 6.73
C GLY A 188 -26.25 -10.14 6.14
N ALA A 189 -26.35 -11.21 6.94
CA ALA A 189 -25.93 -12.56 6.51
C ALA A 189 -26.76 -13.11 5.34
N GLU A 190 -27.98 -12.62 5.13
CA GLU A 190 -28.87 -13.11 4.08
C GLU A 190 -28.59 -12.49 2.71
N SER A 191 -27.85 -11.38 2.65
CA SER A 191 -27.47 -10.74 1.38
C SER A 191 -26.57 -11.64 0.53
N PHE A 192 -26.76 -11.60 -0.79
CA PHE A 192 -26.03 -12.42 -1.76
C PHE A 192 -24.51 -12.27 -1.63
N ALA A 193 -24.01 -11.03 -1.48
CA ALA A 193 -22.59 -10.76 -1.28
C ALA A 193 -22.02 -11.47 -0.03
N ASN A 194 -22.77 -11.47 1.08
CA ASN A 194 -22.33 -12.11 2.31
C ASN A 194 -22.43 -13.64 2.24
N GLN A 195 -23.43 -14.19 1.56
CA GLN A 195 -23.52 -15.63 1.30
C GLN A 195 -22.37 -16.10 0.40
N LEU A 196 -22.10 -15.37 -0.68
CA LEU A 196 -20.98 -15.63 -1.60
C LEU A 196 -19.65 -15.57 -0.86
N THR A 197 -19.45 -14.56 0.00
CA THR A 197 -18.20 -14.42 0.76
C THR A 197 -18.09 -15.45 1.88
N ALA A 198 -19.18 -15.86 2.52
CA ALA A 198 -19.18 -16.95 3.50
C ALA A 198 -18.76 -18.28 2.86
N THR A 199 -19.18 -18.54 1.63
CA THR A 199 -18.74 -19.70 0.84
C THR A 199 -17.28 -19.56 0.37
N ALA A 200 -16.87 -18.34 -0.02
CA ALA A 200 -15.52 -18.02 -0.46
C ALA A 200 -14.48 -17.91 0.67
N ARG A 201 -14.89 -17.89 1.95
CA ARG A 201 -13.97 -17.88 3.13
C ARG A 201 -13.07 -19.13 3.24
N THR A 202 -13.20 -20.07 2.31
CA THR A 202 -12.24 -21.16 2.10
C THR A 202 -11.04 -20.76 1.21
N MET A 203 -11.05 -19.58 0.58
CA MET A 203 -9.93 -19.07 -0.22
C MET A 203 -9.00 -18.18 0.62
N SER A 204 -7.72 -18.56 0.57
CA SER A 204 -6.62 -18.11 1.44
C SER A 204 -6.27 -16.64 1.32
N ILE A 205 -5.80 -16.06 2.44
CA ILE A 205 -5.04 -14.80 2.46
C ILE A 205 -3.85 -14.95 1.51
N VAL A 206 -3.80 -14.15 0.44
CA VAL A 206 -2.67 -14.18 -0.51
C VAL A 206 -1.49 -13.45 0.14
N GLU A 207 -0.40 -14.18 0.40
CA GLU A 207 0.84 -13.61 0.94
C GLU A 207 1.53 -12.74 -0.12
N THR A 208 2.07 -11.60 0.30
CA THR A 208 2.88 -10.74 -0.58
C THR A 208 4.20 -11.41 -0.99
N PRO A 209 4.86 -10.97 -2.08
CA PRO A 209 6.16 -11.50 -2.49
C PRO A 209 7.23 -11.49 -1.38
N LEU A 210 7.35 -10.40 -0.61
CA LEU A 210 8.27 -10.29 0.51
C LEU A 210 7.83 -11.19 1.67
N GLN A 211 6.52 -11.26 1.99
CA GLN A 211 6.05 -12.20 3.00
C GLN A 211 6.39 -13.64 2.62
N LYS A 212 6.23 -14.03 1.35
CA LYS A 212 6.65 -15.35 0.85
C LYS A 212 8.15 -15.58 1.04
N LYS A 213 8.99 -14.62 0.66
CA LYS A 213 10.46 -14.69 0.85
C LYS A 213 10.84 -14.78 2.33
N ILE A 214 10.19 -13.99 3.19
CA ILE A 214 10.44 -14.00 4.64
C ILE A 214 9.94 -15.30 5.25
N ASN A 215 8.76 -15.79 4.87
CA ASN A 215 8.21 -17.06 5.34
C ASN A 215 9.09 -18.23 4.92
N PHE A 216 9.66 -18.20 3.72
CA PHE A 216 10.66 -19.17 3.30
C PHE A 216 11.90 -19.13 4.23
N LEU A 217 12.45 -17.94 4.50
CA LEU A 217 13.59 -17.79 5.41
C LEU A 217 13.26 -18.24 6.84
N VAL A 218 12.09 -17.89 7.37
CA VAL A 218 11.65 -18.31 8.70
C VAL A 218 11.46 -19.83 8.74
N LYS A 219 10.84 -20.44 7.73
CA LYS A 219 10.71 -21.90 7.61
C LYS A 219 12.06 -22.58 7.55
N LEU A 220 13.03 -22.02 6.82
CA LEU A 220 14.40 -22.52 6.74
C LEU A 220 15.08 -22.47 8.12
N VAL A 221 14.99 -21.34 8.84
CA VAL A 221 15.53 -21.21 10.20
C VAL A 221 14.84 -22.18 11.17
N MET A 222 13.51 -22.31 11.10
CA MET A 222 12.76 -23.27 11.93
C MET A 222 13.16 -24.72 11.65
N LEU A 223 13.37 -25.08 10.38
CA LEU A 223 13.86 -26.41 10.00
C LEU A 223 15.24 -26.67 10.61
N PHE A 224 16.18 -25.72 10.50
CA PHE A 224 17.49 -25.85 11.12
C PHE A 224 17.39 -25.99 12.64
N VAL A 225 16.63 -25.11 13.30
CA VAL A 225 16.42 -25.18 14.76
C VAL A 225 15.82 -26.54 15.16
N ALA A 226 14.84 -27.07 14.42
CA ALA A 226 14.24 -28.37 14.71
C ALA A 226 15.26 -29.51 14.56
N VAL A 227 15.99 -29.57 13.45
CA VAL A 227 17.01 -30.60 13.20
C VAL A 227 18.09 -30.56 14.28
N PHE A 228 18.63 -29.39 14.60
CA PHE A 228 19.65 -29.26 15.64
C PHE A 228 19.12 -29.54 17.04
N SER A 229 17.86 -29.21 17.33
CA SER A 229 17.22 -29.58 18.59
C SER A 229 17.14 -31.10 18.74
N ILE A 230 16.79 -31.83 17.69
CA ILE A 230 16.77 -33.29 17.70
C ILE A 230 18.18 -33.86 17.90
N LEU A 231 19.18 -33.34 17.17
CA LEU A 231 20.57 -33.80 17.28
C LEU A 231 21.15 -33.56 18.67
N ILE A 232 20.94 -32.36 19.22
CA ILE A 232 21.46 -32.04 20.56
C ILE A 232 20.68 -32.81 21.64
N PHE A 233 19.37 -32.98 21.49
CA PHE A 233 18.57 -33.78 22.41
C PHE A 233 18.98 -35.26 22.41
N THR A 234 19.24 -35.84 21.23
CA THR A 234 19.74 -37.22 21.12
C THR A 234 21.14 -37.36 21.70
N ALA A 235 22.05 -36.42 21.44
CA ALA A 235 23.37 -36.39 22.09
C ALA A 235 23.24 -36.29 23.62
N ALA A 236 22.35 -35.42 24.11
CA ALA A 236 22.10 -35.24 25.53
C ALA A 236 21.54 -36.50 26.23
N LEU A 237 20.68 -37.26 25.54
CA LEU A 237 20.18 -38.55 26.02
C LEU A 237 21.29 -39.60 26.08
N LEU A 238 22.18 -39.64 25.08
CA LEU A 238 23.31 -40.56 25.03
C LEU A 238 24.37 -40.25 26.10
N GLU A 239 24.59 -38.97 26.40
CA GLU A 239 25.50 -38.50 27.45
C GLU A 239 24.91 -38.59 28.87
N GLY A 240 23.62 -38.89 29.01
CA GLY A 240 22.94 -38.94 30.31
C GLY A 240 22.84 -37.57 31.01
N LEU A 241 22.70 -36.48 30.24
CA LEU A 241 22.62 -35.13 30.81
C LEU A 241 21.42 -34.96 31.75
N ASN A 242 21.61 -34.17 32.81
CA ASN A 242 20.54 -33.81 33.74
C ASN A 242 19.35 -33.16 33.01
N ASN A 243 18.12 -33.55 33.37
CA ASN A 243 16.84 -33.00 32.85
C ASN A 243 16.83 -31.46 32.83
N VAL A 244 17.42 -30.83 33.85
CA VAL A 244 17.54 -29.38 33.94
C VAL A 244 18.36 -28.80 32.77
N ARG A 245 19.47 -29.44 32.43
CA ARG A 245 20.38 -29.01 31.36
C ARG A 245 19.73 -29.19 29.97
N MET A 246 18.94 -30.25 29.81
CA MET A 246 18.13 -30.45 28.60
C MET A 246 17.11 -29.33 28.39
N VAL A 247 16.42 -28.91 29.45
CA VAL A 247 15.45 -27.79 29.38
C VAL A 247 16.14 -26.46 29.04
N GLN A 248 17.34 -26.21 29.60
CA GLN A 248 18.11 -25.00 29.28
C GLN A 248 18.57 -24.96 27.81
N ILE A 249 19.08 -26.07 27.28
CA ILE A 249 19.46 -26.17 25.86
C ILE A 249 18.24 -25.92 24.96
N ALA A 250 17.10 -26.53 25.27
CA ALA A 250 15.85 -26.33 24.53
C ALA A 250 15.40 -24.86 24.55
N ALA A 251 15.57 -24.16 25.68
CA ALA A 251 15.27 -22.73 25.80
C ALA A 251 16.14 -21.87 24.86
N VAL A 252 17.44 -22.15 24.78
CA VAL A 252 18.35 -21.42 23.90
C VAL A 252 18.05 -21.68 22.42
N LEU A 253 17.78 -22.92 22.05
CA LEU A 253 17.46 -23.28 20.67
C LEU A 253 16.14 -22.65 20.21
N THR A 254 15.13 -22.65 21.08
CA THR A 254 13.85 -21.97 20.82
C THR A 254 14.03 -20.47 20.62
N GLY A 255 14.95 -19.85 21.37
CA GLY A 255 15.30 -18.43 21.26
C GLY A 255 15.97 -18.01 19.94
N GLN A 256 16.35 -18.95 19.07
CA GLN A 256 16.98 -18.64 17.78
C GLN A 256 15.99 -18.29 16.68
N VAL A 257 14.71 -18.65 16.86
CA VAL A 257 13.69 -18.39 15.86
C VAL A 257 13.33 -16.90 15.90
N PRO A 258 13.37 -16.18 14.77
CA PRO A 258 13.20 -14.73 14.74
C PRO A 258 11.72 -14.32 14.79
N TYR A 259 10.98 -14.70 15.83
CA TYR A 259 9.55 -14.38 15.96
C TYR A 259 9.28 -12.87 15.98
N GLY A 260 10.20 -12.09 16.55
CA GLY A 260 10.14 -10.63 16.55
C GLY A 260 10.13 -10.02 15.14
N LEU A 261 10.65 -10.72 14.13
CA LEU A 261 10.67 -10.26 12.75
C LEU A 261 9.25 -10.17 12.16
N PHE A 262 8.40 -11.18 12.38
CA PHE A 262 7.05 -11.19 11.82
C PHE A 262 6.19 -10.07 12.41
N LEU A 263 6.27 -9.90 13.72
CA LEU A 263 5.63 -8.80 14.41
C LEU A 263 6.10 -7.44 13.86
N MET A 264 7.42 -7.28 13.67
CA MET A 264 7.99 -6.04 13.13
C MET A 264 7.41 -5.67 11.77
N ILE A 265 7.16 -6.66 10.90
CA ILE A 265 6.51 -6.44 9.59
C ILE A 265 5.09 -5.92 9.77
N VAL A 266 4.28 -6.60 10.59
CA VAL A 266 2.89 -6.22 10.84
C VAL A 266 2.81 -4.79 11.41
N VAL A 267 3.65 -4.48 12.40
CA VAL A 267 3.71 -3.15 13.02
C VAL A 267 4.20 -2.10 12.03
N ALA A 268 5.24 -2.39 11.25
CA ALA A 268 5.78 -1.47 10.26
C ALA A 268 4.76 -1.15 9.15
N TYR A 269 4.03 -2.17 8.65
CA TYR A 269 2.97 -2.00 7.68
C TYR A 269 1.79 -1.21 8.24
N ALA A 270 1.36 -1.49 9.48
CA ALA A 270 0.26 -0.77 10.09
C ALA A 270 0.60 0.70 10.36
N LEU A 271 1.79 1.01 10.89
CA LEU A 271 2.26 2.39 11.08
C LEU A 271 2.47 3.11 9.74
N GLY A 272 2.96 2.38 8.74
CA GLY A 272 3.09 2.86 7.37
C GLY A 272 1.76 3.28 6.76
N ALA A 273 0.79 2.36 6.74
CA ALA A 273 -0.56 2.61 6.27
C ALA A 273 -1.21 3.79 7.01
N ALA A 274 -1.04 3.88 8.33
CA ALA A 274 -1.55 5.00 9.12
C ALA A 274 -0.92 6.34 8.70
N LYS A 275 0.38 6.37 8.41
CA LYS A 275 1.09 7.57 7.97
C LYS A 275 0.69 7.98 6.55
N VAL A 276 0.56 7.02 5.63
CA VAL A 276 0.07 7.26 4.26
C VAL A 276 -1.38 7.80 4.31
N GLY A 277 -2.21 7.26 5.20
CA GLY A 277 -3.57 7.74 5.47
C GLY A 277 -3.61 9.21 5.94
N GLN A 278 -2.70 9.60 6.85
CA GLN A 278 -2.58 10.99 7.29
C GLN A 278 -2.11 11.94 6.17
N GLN A 279 -1.50 11.42 5.11
CA GLN A 279 -1.03 12.18 3.95
C GLN A 279 -2.04 12.19 2.80
N GLY A 280 -3.27 11.73 3.03
CA GLY A 280 -4.35 11.78 2.05
C GLY A 280 -4.48 10.54 1.17
N ALA A 281 -3.88 9.40 1.54
CA ALA A 281 -4.06 8.14 0.82
C ALA A 281 -4.41 6.99 1.78
N LEU A 282 -5.63 6.49 1.73
CA LEU A 282 -6.07 5.38 2.58
C LEU A 282 -5.65 4.06 1.95
N VAL A 283 -4.80 3.31 2.65
CA VAL A 283 -4.44 1.94 2.28
C VAL A 283 -5.49 0.96 2.83
N GLN A 284 -6.22 0.27 1.95
CA GLN A 284 -7.27 -0.69 2.33
C GLN A 284 -6.72 -2.07 2.65
N GLN A 285 -5.67 -2.50 1.94
CA GLN A 285 -5.06 -3.82 2.12
C GLN A 285 -3.63 -3.71 2.68
N THR A 286 -3.29 -4.50 3.69
CA THR A 286 -1.94 -4.52 4.26
C THR A 286 -0.88 -4.88 3.21
N ASN A 287 -1.25 -5.69 2.22
CA ASN A 287 -0.40 -6.10 1.11
C ASN A 287 -0.01 -4.94 0.18
N ALA A 288 -0.87 -3.94 0.06
CA ALA A 288 -0.64 -2.75 -0.76
C ALA A 288 0.57 -1.93 -0.30
N VAL A 289 0.87 -1.96 1.01
CA VAL A 289 2.03 -1.26 1.59
C VAL A 289 3.34 -1.75 0.97
N GLU A 290 3.40 -3.02 0.62
CA GLU A 290 4.55 -3.59 -0.08
C GLU A 290 4.58 -3.19 -1.55
N SER A 291 3.45 -3.29 -2.25
CA SER A 291 3.35 -2.91 -3.65
C SER A 291 3.80 -1.46 -3.87
N LEU A 292 3.40 -0.53 -2.99
CA LEU A 292 3.81 0.89 -2.99
C LEU A 292 5.32 1.10 -3.09
N SER A 293 6.13 0.17 -2.57
CA SER A 293 7.58 0.30 -2.54
C SER A 293 8.27 -0.04 -3.86
N ASN A 294 7.67 -0.96 -4.62
CA ASN A 294 8.28 -1.55 -5.80
C ASN A 294 7.75 -0.93 -7.10
N ILE A 295 6.68 -0.13 -7.03
CA ILE A 295 6.10 0.54 -8.21
C ILE A 295 7.18 1.21 -9.04
N ASN A 296 7.24 0.80 -10.31
CA ASN A 296 8.10 1.35 -11.34
C ASN A 296 7.30 1.80 -12.58
N VAL A 297 6.03 1.40 -12.71
CA VAL A 297 5.12 1.91 -13.74
C VAL A 297 3.82 2.38 -13.09
N LEU A 298 3.43 3.62 -13.35
CA LEU A 298 2.14 4.19 -12.98
C LEU A 298 1.28 4.34 -14.23
N CYS A 299 0.27 3.49 -14.35
CA CYS A 299 -0.80 3.62 -15.33
C CYS A 299 -1.91 4.51 -14.75
N THR A 300 -2.35 5.52 -15.49
CA THR A 300 -3.42 6.43 -15.05
C THR A 300 -4.40 6.70 -16.19
N ASP A 301 -5.69 6.86 -15.88
CA ASP A 301 -6.62 7.48 -16.83
C ASP A 301 -6.27 8.96 -17.05
N LYS A 302 -6.96 9.62 -17.98
CA LYS A 302 -6.90 11.06 -18.22
C LYS A 302 -7.92 11.82 -17.37
N THR A 303 -9.17 11.37 -17.43
CA THR A 303 -10.32 12.06 -16.86
C THR A 303 -10.40 11.77 -15.37
N GLY A 304 -10.58 12.81 -14.54
CA GLY A 304 -10.74 12.65 -13.09
C GLY A 304 -9.45 12.34 -12.33
N THR A 305 -8.38 11.91 -13.01
CA THR A 305 -7.07 11.57 -12.42
C THR A 305 -6.06 12.71 -12.61
N LEU A 306 -5.61 12.99 -13.85
CA LEU A 306 -4.71 14.10 -14.18
C LEU A 306 -5.45 15.44 -14.25
N THR A 307 -6.72 15.38 -14.63
CA THR A 307 -7.62 16.53 -14.73
C THR A 307 -8.48 16.65 -13.48
N ALA A 308 -8.83 17.88 -13.10
CA ALA A 308 -9.77 18.17 -12.01
C ALA A 308 -11.24 17.88 -12.39
N ASN A 309 -11.48 17.24 -13.55
CA ASN A 309 -12.79 16.96 -14.11
C ASN A 309 -13.68 18.21 -14.24
N ARG A 310 -13.03 19.36 -14.46
CA ARG A 310 -13.59 20.70 -14.63
C ARG A 310 -13.13 21.27 -15.96
N LEU A 311 -14.09 21.75 -16.74
CA LEU A 311 -13.84 22.41 -18.03
C LEU A 311 -13.67 23.91 -17.79
N LEU A 312 -12.73 24.51 -18.50
CA LEU A 312 -12.52 25.95 -18.54
C LEU A 312 -12.79 26.46 -19.94
N PHE A 313 -13.52 27.57 -20.03
CA PHE A 313 -13.65 28.31 -21.28
C PHE A 313 -12.29 28.92 -21.64
N ASN A 314 -11.74 28.52 -22.77
CA ASN A 314 -10.40 28.93 -23.18
C ASN A 314 -10.47 30.10 -24.17
N GLU A 315 -11.08 29.88 -25.34
CA GLU A 315 -11.15 30.91 -26.38
C GLU A 315 -12.34 30.70 -27.32
N ILE A 316 -12.85 31.81 -27.85
CA ILE A 316 -13.80 31.86 -28.97
C ILE A 316 -13.14 32.42 -30.22
N TYR A 317 -13.31 31.74 -31.35
CA TYR A 317 -12.78 32.12 -32.66
C TYR A 317 -13.95 32.45 -33.61
N PRO A 318 -14.18 33.75 -33.90
CA PRO A 318 -15.23 34.16 -34.82
C PRO A 318 -15.02 33.61 -36.23
N LEU A 319 -16.09 33.10 -36.83
CA LEU A 319 -16.11 32.55 -38.19
C LEU A 319 -16.86 33.47 -39.18
N THR A 320 -17.45 34.56 -38.68
CA THR A 320 -18.21 35.51 -39.49
C THR A 320 -17.31 36.62 -40.05
N GLN A 321 -17.53 37.01 -41.31
CA GLN A 321 -16.90 38.19 -41.92
C GLN A 321 -17.73 39.48 -41.72
N ASN A 322 -18.88 39.39 -41.04
CA ASN A 322 -19.74 40.54 -40.80
C ASN A 322 -19.17 41.44 -39.70
N SER A 323 -18.83 42.68 -40.04
CA SER A 323 -18.28 43.68 -39.10
C SER A 323 -19.21 44.01 -37.93
N ALA A 324 -20.51 43.76 -38.04
CA ALA A 324 -21.48 43.94 -36.95
C ALA A 324 -21.47 42.79 -35.91
N GLN A 325 -20.92 41.63 -36.26
CA GLN A 325 -20.79 40.47 -35.36
C GLN A 325 -19.37 40.38 -34.80
N THR A 326 -19.04 41.29 -33.87
CA THR A 326 -17.75 41.28 -33.19
C THR A 326 -17.61 40.07 -32.26
N LYS A 327 -16.36 39.72 -31.91
CA LYS A 327 -16.05 38.66 -30.94
C LYS A 327 -16.87 38.82 -29.64
N ASP A 328 -16.98 40.03 -29.11
CA ASP A 328 -17.72 40.32 -27.87
C ASP A 328 -19.24 40.12 -28.03
N ALA A 329 -19.80 40.49 -29.18
CA ALA A 329 -21.22 40.27 -29.47
C ALA A 329 -21.56 38.78 -29.54
N ILE A 330 -20.72 37.98 -30.21
CA ILE A 330 -20.90 36.51 -30.30
C ILE A 330 -20.68 35.86 -28.94
N THR A 331 -19.72 36.34 -28.15
CA THR A 331 -19.50 35.84 -26.79
C THR A 331 -20.72 36.10 -25.92
N THR A 332 -21.36 37.26 -26.07
CA THR A 332 -22.61 37.60 -25.36
C THR A 332 -23.78 36.73 -25.83
N GLN A 333 -23.87 36.44 -27.14
CA GLN A 333 -24.84 35.48 -27.71
C GLN A 333 -24.70 34.09 -27.11
N LEU A 334 -23.46 33.62 -27.01
CA LEU A 334 -23.14 32.33 -26.41
C LEU A 334 -23.49 32.31 -24.91
N GLY A 335 -23.16 33.38 -24.18
CA GLY A 335 -23.50 33.53 -22.76
C GLY A 335 -25.00 33.54 -22.49
N ASP A 336 -25.78 34.23 -23.34
CA ASP A 336 -27.24 34.20 -23.28
C ASP A 336 -27.78 32.79 -23.56
N PHE A 337 -27.26 32.10 -24.58
CA PHE A 337 -27.65 30.74 -24.92
C PHE A 337 -27.46 29.77 -23.73
N VAL A 338 -26.27 29.72 -23.13
CA VAL A 338 -25.99 28.75 -22.06
C VAL A 338 -26.73 29.06 -20.76
N ARG A 339 -27.07 30.33 -20.48
CA ARG A 339 -27.87 30.72 -19.30
C ARG A 339 -29.36 30.51 -19.50
N SER A 340 -29.83 30.36 -20.74
CA SER A 340 -31.24 30.19 -21.08
C SER A 340 -31.66 28.72 -21.25
N ALA A 341 -30.70 27.80 -21.36
CA ALA A 341 -30.98 26.36 -21.48
C ALA A 341 -31.60 25.81 -20.17
N SER A 342 -32.58 24.92 -20.29
CA SER A 342 -33.23 24.30 -19.12
C SER A 342 -32.35 23.23 -18.47
N ALA A 343 -31.48 22.58 -19.24
CA ALA A 343 -30.54 21.58 -18.76
C ALA A 343 -29.10 22.12 -18.75
N GLN A 344 -28.49 22.16 -17.57
CA GLN A 344 -27.07 22.51 -17.42
C GLN A 344 -26.18 21.28 -17.45
N ASN A 345 -24.98 21.43 -17.99
CA ASN A 345 -23.91 20.45 -17.96
C ASN A 345 -22.54 21.13 -17.79
N LYS A 346 -21.48 20.35 -17.59
CA LYS A 346 -20.10 20.87 -17.40
C LYS A 346 -19.62 21.80 -18.52
N THR A 347 -20.12 21.62 -19.74
CA THR A 347 -19.78 22.46 -20.89
C THR A 347 -20.45 23.83 -20.76
N SER A 348 -21.76 23.87 -20.46
CA SER A 348 -22.48 25.12 -20.27
C SER A 348 -21.97 25.88 -19.05
N GLU A 349 -21.63 25.19 -17.96
CA GLU A 349 -21.03 25.80 -16.75
C GLU A 349 -19.67 26.46 -17.05
N ALA A 350 -18.81 25.78 -17.82
CA ALA A 350 -17.52 26.34 -18.23
C ALA A 350 -17.68 27.63 -19.05
N ILE A 351 -18.61 27.59 -20.01
CA ILE A 351 -18.93 28.76 -20.86
C ILE A 351 -19.52 29.89 -20.02
N VAL A 352 -20.43 29.61 -19.08
CA VAL A 352 -21.00 30.59 -18.13
C VAL A 352 -19.92 31.33 -17.35
N GLY A 353 -18.82 30.65 -17.01
CA GLY A 353 -17.69 31.25 -16.29
C GLY A 353 -16.82 32.19 -17.14
N GLY A 354 -16.83 32.05 -18.47
CA GLY A 354 -15.98 32.83 -19.39
C GLY A 354 -16.73 33.74 -20.38
N ALA A 355 -18.04 33.57 -20.55
CA ALA A 355 -18.87 34.33 -21.47
C ALA A 355 -19.92 35.18 -20.71
N PRO A 356 -19.89 36.52 -20.85
CA PRO A 356 -20.93 37.38 -20.28
C PRO A 356 -22.28 37.14 -20.97
N GLY A 357 -23.38 37.37 -20.26
CA GLY A 357 -24.74 37.20 -20.79
C GLY A 357 -25.79 37.11 -19.69
N THR A 358 -27.05 37.05 -20.09
CA THR A 358 -28.24 36.99 -19.23
C THR A 358 -29.19 35.90 -19.73
N ALA A 359 -29.88 35.24 -18.81
CA ALA A 359 -30.92 34.26 -19.18
C ALA A 359 -32.08 34.98 -19.91
N ARG A 360 -32.58 34.38 -20.98
CA ARG A 360 -33.63 34.91 -21.84
C ARG A 360 -34.74 33.87 -22.02
N PRO A 361 -36.00 34.30 -22.17
CA PRO A 361 -37.10 33.38 -22.43
C PRO A 361 -36.95 32.73 -23.82
N THR A 362 -37.05 31.40 -23.86
CA THR A 362 -36.97 30.59 -25.07
C THR A 362 -38.37 30.22 -25.53
N VAL A 363 -38.57 30.12 -26.86
CA VAL A 363 -39.85 29.70 -27.46
C VAL A 363 -39.86 28.23 -27.87
N ASP A 364 -38.69 27.63 -28.06
CA ASP A 364 -38.50 26.20 -28.31
C ASP A 364 -37.08 25.81 -27.84
N GLU A 365 -36.89 24.55 -27.44
CA GLU A 365 -35.62 24.02 -26.94
C GLU A 365 -35.43 22.56 -27.32
N VAL A 366 -34.21 22.22 -27.73
CA VAL A 366 -33.74 20.83 -27.81
C VAL A 366 -32.56 20.67 -26.85
N ALA A 367 -32.82 19.97 -25.75
CA ALA A 367 -31.79 19.63 -24.77
C ALA A 367 -30.72 18.71 -25.37
N PHE A 368 -29.50 18.85 -24.84
CA PHE A 368 -28.36 18.03 -25.25
C PHE A 368 -28.64 16.54 -25.01
N ALA A 369 -28.34 15.72 -26.01
CA ALA A 369 -28.31 14.26 -25.86
C ALA A 369 -27.03 13.70 -26.46
N SER A 370 -26.42 12.72 -25.80
CA SER A 370 -25.16 12.09 -26.24
C SER A 370 -25.26 11.45 -27.63
N SER A 371 -26.44 10.96 -28.01
CA SER A 371 -26.71 10.42 -29.35
C SER A 371 -26.64 11.47 -30.45
N ARG A 372 -27.04 12.72 -30.16
CA ARG A 372 -27.07 13.85 -31.10
C ARG A 372 -25.78 14.69 -31.06
N LYS A 373 -25.16 14.81 -29.88
CA LYS A 373 -24.00 15.67 -29.59
C LYS A 373 -24.18 17.17 -29.90
N TRP A 374 -25.41 17.67 -29.87
CA TRP A 374 -25.75 19.10 -29.99
C TRP A 374 -26.97 19.45 -29.13
N SER A 375 -27.12 20.74 -28.83
CA SER A 375 -28.32 21.35 -28.24
C SER A 375 -28.67 22.65 -28.97
N ALA A 376 -29.93 23.07 -28.88
CA ALA A 376 -30.42 24.25 -29.59
C ALA A 376 -31.51 24.98 -28.80
N LEU A 377 -31.57 26.31 -28.96
CA LEU A 377 -32.57 27.18 -28.37
C LEU A 377 -33.11 28.15 -29.42
N ALA A 378 -34.42 28.32 -29.45
CA ALA A 378 -35.09 29.33 -30.25
C ALA A 378 -35.50 30.52 -29.37
N PHE A 379 -35.23 31.74 -29.86
CA PHE A 379 -35.64 32.98 -29.21
C PHE A 379 -36.53 33.79 -30.15
N ASP A 380 -37.57 34.42 -29.61
CA ASP A 380 -38.40 35.41 -30.32
C ASP A 380 -38.57 36.68 -29.48
N THR A 381 -37.45 37.37 -29.25
CA THR A 381 -37.43 38.64 -28.52
C THR A 381 -36.81 39.73 -29.38
N ALA A 382 -37.13 41.00 -29.09
CA ALA A 382 -36.58 42.15 -29.83
C ALA A 382 -35.03 42.22 -29.78
N GLU A 383 -34.43 41.67 -28.72
CA GLU A 383 -32.99 41.67 -28.49
C GLU A 383 -32.28 40.43 -29.06
N ARG A 384 -33.01 39.30 -29.18
CA ARG A 384 -32.48 38.01 -29.63
C ARG A 384 -33.59 37.24 -30.34
N ARG A 385 -33.41 37.06 -31.66
CA ARG A 385 -34.34 36.33 -32.52
C ARG A 385 -33.60 35.26 -33.33
N GLY A 386 -34.26 34.12 -33.52
CA GLY A 386 -33.78 32.99 -34.32
C GLY A 386 -33.34 31.81 -33.47
N VAL A 387 -32.87 30.76 -34.14
CA VAL A 387 -32.34 29.53 -33.54
C VAL A 387 -30.83 29.63 -33.37
N TYR A 388 -30.35 29.29 -32.18
CA TYR A 388 -28.93 29.16 -31.86
C TYR A 388 -28.63 27.71 -31.50
N VAL A 389 -27.51 27.20 -32.02
CA VAL A 389 -27.13 25.79 -31.87
C VAL A 389 -25.69 25.70 -31.40
N LEU A 390 -25.45 24.83 -30.41
CA LEU A 390 -24.13 24.50 -29.90
C LEU A 390 -23.91 22.98 -29.99
N GLY A 391 -22.82 22.54 -30.62
CA GLY A 391 -22.59 21.11 -30.80
C GLY A 391 -21.21 20.74 -31.32
N ALA A 392 -20.99 19.42 -31.45
CA ALA A 392 -19.79 18.88 -32.07
C ALA A 392 -19.70 19.31 -33.55
N VAL A 393 -18.50 19.70 -33.99
CA VAL A 393 -18.26 20.23 -35.33
C VAL A 393 -18.74 19.23 -36.40
N GLU A 394 -18.42 17.95 -36.25
CA GLU A 394 -18.80 16.92 -37.22
C GLU A 394 -20.32 16.72 -37.35
N MET A 395 -21.10 17.02 -36.31
CA MET A 395 -22.56 16.85 -36.31
C MET A 395 -23.29 18.05 -36.90
N LEU A 396 -22.72 19.25 -36.76
CA LEU A 396 -23.31 20.48 -37.28
C LEU A 396 -22.90 20.77 -38.73
N LYS A 397 -21.72 20.26 -39.17
CA LYS A 397 -21.18 20.45 -40.52
C LYS A 397 -22.19 20.13 -41.66
N PRO A 398 -22.99 19.05 -41.59
CA PRO A 398 -23.98 18.73 -42.63
C PRO A 398 -25.14 19.73 -42.74
N ALA A 399 -25.44 20.47 -41.67
CA ALA A 399 -26.53 21.44 -41.63
C ALA A 399 -26.08 22.86 -42.00
N LEU A 400 -24.80 23.08 -42.30
CA LEU A 400 -24.29 24.42 -42.67
C LEU A 400 -24.76 24.83 -44.07
N VAL A 401 -25.19 26.08 -44.20
CA VAL A 401 -25.61 26.67 -45.50
C VAL A 401 -24.45 26.69 -46.49
N SER A 402 -24.74 26.62 -47.80
CA SER A 402 -23.72 26.57 -48.86
C SER A 402 -22.76 27.78 -48.85
N GLU A 403 -23.22 28.94 -48.39
CA GLU A 403 -22.40 30.15 -48.25
C GLU A 403 -21.31 30.01 -47.16
N ALA A 404 -21.47 29.06 -46.23
CA ALA A 404 -20.44 28.73 -45.23
C ALA A 404 -19.20 28.05 -45.84
N ALA A 405 -19.26 27.62 -47.11
CA ALA A 405 -18.14 26.98 -47.80
C ALA A 405 -16.88 27.86 -47.84
N ALA A 406 -17.04 29.20 -47.89
CA ALA A 406 -15.93 30.14 -47.89
C ALA A 406 -15.12 30.15 -46.58
N VAL A 407 -15.76 29.78 -45.45
CA VAL A 407 -15.16 29.78 -44.11
C VAL A 407 -14.69 28.37 -43.70
N MET A 408 -15.12 27.34 -44.43
CA MET A 408 -14.80 25.94 -44.15
C MET A 408 -13.30 25.65 -44.04
N PRO A 409 -12.40 26.20 -44.89
CA PRO A 409 -10.96 25.98 -44.76
C PRO A 409 -10.38 26.53 -43.45
N ASP A 410 -10.79 27.73 -43.04
CA ASP A 410 -10.35 28.36 -41.79
C ASP A 410 -10.92 27.63 -40.57
N LEU A 411 -12.17 27.17 -40.66
CA LEU A 411 -12.82 26.33 -39.66
C LEU A 411 -12.03 25.03 -39.45
N ASP A 412 -11.76 24.27 -40.53
CA ASP A 412 -11.07 22.98 -40.44
C ASP A 412 -9.62 23.14 -39.95
N ARG A 413 -8.93 24.20 -40.39
CA ARG A 413 -7.57 24.54 -39.92
C ARG A 413 -7.56 24.83 -38.41
N GLN A 414 -8.48 25.68 -37.93
CA GLN A 414 -8.53 26.06 -36.53
C GLN A 414 -8.97 24.91 -35.62
N VAL A 415 -9.94 24.09 -36.07
CA VAL A 415 -10.35 22.87 -35.36
C VAL A 415 -9.16 21.95 -35.17
N GLN A 416 -8.34 21.75 -36.20
CA GLN A 416 -7.15 20.92 -36.08
C GLN A 416 -6.08 21.52 -35.17
N GLU A 417 -5.83 22.82 -35.29
CA GLU A 417 -4.86 23.52 -34.44
C GLU A 417 -5.22 23.39 -32.96
N TRP A 418 -6.47 23.65 -32.59
CA TRP A 418 -6.95 23.50 -31.21
C TRP A 418 -7.04 22.04 -30.76
N SER A 419 -7.41 21.11 -31.64
CA SER A 419 -7.41 19.69 -31.31
C SER A 419 -5.99 19.17 -31.02
N ASN A 420 -4.99 19.65 -31.78
CA ASN A 420 -3.57 19.34 -31.56
C ASN A 420 -3.04 19.95 -30.25
N GLN A 421 -3.65 21.03 -29.76
CA GLN A 421 -3.39 21.59 -28.44
C GLN A 421 -4.13 20.85 -27.32
N GLY A 422 -4.93 19.83 -27.63
CA GLY A 422 -5.71 19.07 -26.65
C GLY A 422 -6.99 19.77 -26.20
N LEU A 423 -7.42 20.81 -26.91
CA LEU A 423 -8.63 21.55 -26.59
C LEU A 423 -9.85 20.84 -27.16
N ARG A 424 -10.95 20.86 -26.40
CA ARG A 424 -12.26 20.43 -26.87
C ARG A 424 -12.87 21.56 -27.71
N VAL A 425 -13.19 21.27 -28.96
CA VAL A 425 -13.73 22.26 -29.91
C VAL A 425 -15.20 22.02 -30.17
N LEU A 426 -16.01 23.08 -30.07
CA LEU A 426 -17.44 23.09 -30.37
C LEU A 426 -17.74 24.16 -31.43
N LEU A 427 -18.76 23.94 -32.24
CA LEU A 427 -19.27 24.93 -33.18
C LEU A 427 -20.52 25.60 -32.61
N PHE A 428 -20.53 26.92 -32.61
CA PHE A 428 -21.69 27.75 -32.34
C PHE A 428 -22.23 28.32 -33.64
N ALA A 429 -23.50 28.07 -33.91
CA ALA A 429 -24.14 28.40 -35.17
C ALA A 429 -25.52 29.01 -34.95
N TYR A 430 -26.03 29.67 -36.00
CA TYR A 430 -27.22 30.50 -35.93
C TYR A 430 -28.07 30.37 -37.19
N ALA A 431 -29.40 30.37 -37.01
CA ALA A 431 -30.39 30.43 -38.08
C ALA A 431 -31.38 31.58 -37.80
N PRO A 432 -31.33 32.68 -38.58
CA PRO A 432 -32.12 33.89 -38.30
C PRO A 432 -33.63 33.72 -38.50
N ASP A 433 -34.03 32.95 -39.50
CA ASP A 433 -35.43 32.87 -39.95
C ASP A 433 -36.21 31.70 -39.34
N ALA A 434 -35.57 30.91 -38.47
CA ALA A 434 -36.17 29.75 -37.81
C ALA A 434 -36.57 30.06 -36.36
N LEU A 435 -37.76 29.59 -35.95
CA LEU A 435 -38.27 29.69 -34.57
C LEU A 435 -38.74 28.33 -33.99
N SER A 436 -38.68 27.26 -34.79
CA SER A 436 -39.04 25.91 -34.35
C SER A 436 -37.86 24.96 -34.55
N LEU A 437 -37.66 24.09 -33.57
CA LEU A 437 -36.60 23.07 -33.51
C LEU A 437 -37.15 21.65 -33.67
N HIS A 438 -38.46 21.52 -33.88
CA HIS A 438 -39.15 20.26 -34.03
C HIS A 438 -39.91 20.21 -35.36
N ASN A 439 -39.94 19.05 -36.00
CA ASN A 439 -40.79 18.83 -37.17
C ASN A 439 -42.27 18.65 -36.77
N ALA A 440 -43.15 18.46 -37.77
CA ALA A 440 -44.59 18.26 -37.53
C ALA A 440 -44.89 17.02 -36.66
N GLU A 441 -43.97 16.06 -36.63
CA GLU A 441 -44.02 14.84 -35.84
C GLU A 441 -43.39 14.99 -34.44
N GLY A 442 -42.95 16.20 -34.06
CA GLY A 442 -42.36 16.50 -32.75
C GLY A 442 -40.91 16.00 -32.57
N GLN A 443 -40.23 15.63 -33.66
CA GLN A 443 -38.85 15.18 -33.64
C GLN A 443 -37.87 16.36 -33.82
N PRO A 444 -36.74 16.38 -33.08
CA PRO A 444 -35.72 17.41 -33.24
C PRO A 444 -35.16 17.50 -34.66
N LEU A 445 -35.18 18.69 -35.25
CA LEU A 445 -34.66 18.97 -36.60
C LEU A 445 -33.81 20.24 -36.59
N LEU A 446 -32.62 20.17 -37.19
CA LEU A 446 -31.76 21.34 -37.36
C LEU A 446 -32.20 22.14 -38.60
N PRO A 447 -32.44 23.46 -38.48
CA PRO A 447 -32.62 24.33 -39.64
C PRO A 447 -31.27 24.54 -40.36
N PRO A 448 -31.25 25.10 -41.58
CA PRO A 448 -30.00 25.52 -42.23
C PRO A 448 -29.24 26.52 -41.34
N LEU A 449 -27.98 26.21 -41.03
CA LEU A 449 -27.19 26.92 -40.04
C LEU A 449 -26.11 27.79 -40.69
N THR A 450 -25.93 29.01 -40.16
CA THR A 450 -24.77 29.86 -40.44
C THR A 450 -23.77 29.73 -39.28
N PRO A 451 -22.48 29.41 -39.53
CA PRO A 451 -21.49 29.30 -38.47
C PRO A 451 -21.17 30.69 -37.89
N LEU A 452 -21.22 30.84 -36.57
CA LEU A 452 -20.86 32.08 -35.88
C LEU A 452 -19.43 32.04 -35.35
N ALA A 453 -19.08 30.99 -34.60
CA ALA A 453 -17.77 30.87 -33.98
C ALA A 453 -17.43 29.43 -33.59
N LEU A 454 -16.14 29.13 -33.51
CA LEU A 454 -15.64 27.97 -32.77
C LEU A 454 -15.39 28.35 -31.33
N ILE A 455 -15.66 27.42 -30.42
CA ILE A 455 -15.42 27.55 -28.99
C ILE A 455 -14.44 26.47 -28.60
N SER A 456 -13.34 26.87 -27.97
CA SER A 456 -12.40 25.96 -27.33
C SER A 456 -12.62 25.93 -25.83
N LEU A 457 -12.59 24.70 -25.29
CA LEU A 457 -12.62 24.42 -23.87
C LEU A 457 -11.38 23.59 -23.53
N SER A 458 -10.76 23.87 -22.39
CA SER A 458 -9.63 23.08 -21.88
C SER A 458 -10.06 22.31 -20.63
N ASP A 459 -9.55 21.09 -20.47
CA ASP A 459 -9.62 20.40 -19.18
C ASP A 459 -8.66 21.06 -18.19
N GLU A 460 -9.14 21.43 -17.00
CA GLU A 460 -8.30 21.95 -15.93
C GLU A 460 -7.41 20.82 -15.40
N LEU A 461 -6.08 20.97 -15.51
CA LEU A 461 -5.14 20.08 -14.84
C LEU A 461 -5.21 20.27 -13.33
N ARG A 462 -5.05 19.18 -12.57
CA ARG A 462 -4.95 19.30 -11.11
C ARG A 462 -3.73 20.14 -10.70
N PRO A 463 -3.79 20.82 -9.55
CA PRO A 463 -2.62 21.49 -8.98
C PRO A 463 -1.43 20.53 -8.87
N MET A 464 -0.21 21.07 -9.02
CA MET A 464 1.05 20.36 -8.77
C MET A 464 1.30 19.07 -9.60
N VAL A 465 0.47 18.76 -10.60
CA VAL A 465 0.64 17.57 -11.46
C VAL A 465 2.03 17.56 -12.10
N LYS A 466 2.49 18.69 -12.63
CA LYS A 466 3.83 18.84 -13.23
C LYS A 466 4.95 18.46 -12.27
N GLU A 467 4.88 18.99 -11.05
CA GLU A 467 5.90 18.76 -10.03
C GLU A 467 5.89 17.31 -9.56
N THR A 468 4.69 16.73 -9.42
CA THR A 468 4.48 15.34 -9.02
C THR A 468 5.03 14.37 -10.07
N ILE A 469 4.76 14.61 -11.36
CA ILE A 469 5.29 13.80 -12.47
C ILE A 469 6.81 13.89 -12.52
N ALA A 470 7.38 15.10 -12.40
CA ALA A 470 8.84 15.27 -12.38
C ALA A 470 9.50 14.50 -11.23
N GLU A 471 8.85 14.40 -10.07
CA GLU A 471 9.34 13.61 -8.95
C GLU A 471 9.19 12.11 -9.18
N PHE A 472 8.11 11.64 -9.80
CA PHE A 472 7.99 10.24 -10.21
C PHE A 472 9.10 9.82 -11.17
N THR A 473 9.43 10.67 -12.16
CA THR A 473 10.57 10.43 -13.04
C THR A 473 11.89 10.34 -12.26
N ARG A 474 12.13 11.24 -11.28
CA ARG A 474 13.32 11.15 -10.39
C ARG A 474 13.32 9.90 -9.52
N MET A 475 12.13 9.37 -9.20
CA MET A 475 11.95 8.14 -8.43
C MET A 475 12.09 6.87 -9.30
N GLY A 476 12.26 7.01 -10.61
CA GLY A 476 12.32 5.89 -11.57
C GLY A 476 10.95 5.26 -11.82
N ILE A 477 9.87 6.03 -11.69
CA ILE A 477 8.51 5.59 -12.00
C ILE A 477 8.14 6.14 -13.38
N GLU A 478 7.89 5.24 -14.33
CA GLU A 478 7.39 5.59 -15.66
C GLU A 478 5.89 5.84 -15.60
N LEU A 479 5.43 6.93 -16.22
CA LEU A 479 4.01 7.26 -16.30
C LEU A 479 3.45 6.83 -17.65
N LYS A 480 2.38 6.03 -17.64
CA LYS A 480 1.61 5.65 -18.83
C LYS A 480 0.17 6.15 -18.71
N VAL A 481 -0.31 6.88 -19.69
CA VAL A 481 -1.68 7.43 -19.72
C VAL A 481 -2.55 6.56 -20.64
N ILE A 482 -3.62 5.98 -20.10
CA ILE A 482 -4.50 5.05 -20.80
C ILE A 482 -5.93 5.59 -20.77
N SER A 483 -6.45 6.03 -21.92
CA SER A 483 -7.75 6.70 -21.99
C SER A 483 -8.62 6.24 -23.16
N GLY A 484 -9.93 6.45 -23.03
CA GLY A 484 -10.91 6.28 -24.11
C GLY A 484 -10.87 7.41 -25.15
N ASP A 485 -10.19 8.52 -24.85
CA ASP A 485 -10.09 9.69 -25.73
C ASP A 485 -9.12 9.49 -26.89
N ASN A 486 -9.15 10.40 -27.87
CA ASN A 486 -8.21 10.38 -28.98
C ASN A 486 -6.75 10.46 -28.47
N PRO A 487 -5.83 9.58 -28.94
CA PRO A 487 -4.44 9.58 -28.51
C PRO A 487 -3.75 10.95 -28.62
N HIS A 488 -4.03 11.74 -29.67
CA HIS A 488 -3.43 13.06 -29.86
C HIS A 488 -3.89 14.08 -28.81
N THR A 489 -5.17 14.05 -28.42
CA THR A 489 -5.71 14.90 -27.36
C THR A 489 -5.11 14.55 -26.01
N VAL A 490 -4.96 13.25 -25.72
CA VAL A 490 -4.29 12.75 -24.51
C VAL A 490 -2.82 13.18 -24.49
N ALA A 491 -2.14 13.14 -25.65
CA ALA A 491 -0.76 13.58 -25.78
C ALA A 491 -0.56 15.05 -25.46
N ALA A 492 -1.42 15.90 -25.99
CA ALA A 492 -1.35 17.33 -25.74
C ALA A 492 -1.55 17.63 -24.23
N LEU A 493 -2.49 16.94 -23.58
CA LEU A 493 -2.68 17.07 -22.14
C LEU A 493 -1.47 16.54 -21.34
N ALA A 494 -0.93 15.39 -21.74
CA ALA A 494 0.25 14.78 -21.13
C ALA A 494 1.48 15.73 -21.21
N LYS A 495 1.67 16.38 -22.36
CA LYS A 495 2.70 17.42 -22.54
C LYS A 495 2.46 18.62 -21.63
N GLN A 496 1.22 19.10 -21.54
CA GLN A 496 0.86 20.16 -20.60
C GLN A 496 1.07 19.73 -19.14
N ALA A 497 0.93 18.45 -18.82
CA ALA A 497 1.19 17.88 -17.51
C ALA A 497 2.69 17.67 -17.21
N GLY A 498 3.59 17.87 -18.19
CA GLY A 498 5.04 17.82 -18.01
C GLY A 498 5.72 16.54 -18.49
N LEU A 499 5.03 15.69 -19.27
CA LEU A 499 5.69 14.58 -19.97
C LEU A 499 6.52 15.08 -21.18
N PRO A 500 7.55 14.32 -21.62
CA PRO A 500 8.42 14.70 -22.75
C PRO A 500 7.69 14.92 -24.08
N ASP A 501 8.37 15.53 -25.06
CA ASP A 501 7.77 15.79 -26.37
C ASP A 501 7.78 14.58 -27.32
N ASP A 502 8.69 13.63 -27.10
CA ASP A 502 8.99 12.46 -27.93
C ASP A 502 8.30 11.18 -27.45
N ILE A 503 7.03 11.31 -27.03
CA ILE A 503 6.26 10.17 -26.51
C ILE A 503 5.68 9.34 -27.66
N LYS A 504 5.88 8.02 -27.60
CA LYS A 504 5.24 7.06 -28.51
C LYS A 504 3.76 6.92 -28.15
N LEU A 505 2.92 7.09 -29.17
CA LEU A 505 1.45 7.10 -29.11
C LEU A 505 0.92 5.82 -29.76
N VAL A 506 -0.08 5.19 -29.14
CA VAL A 506 -0.75 4.01 -29.71
C VAL A 506 -2.26 4.13 -29.51
N SER A 507 -3.04 3.74 -30.51
CA SER A 507 -4.50 3.69 -30.41
C SER A 507 -5.05 2.28 -30.17
N GLY A 508 -6.23 2.18 -29.54
CA GLY A 508 -6.93 0.89 -29.34
C GLY A 508 -7.18 0.10 -30.63
N PRO A 509 -7.62 0.73 -31.74
CA PRO A 509 -7.75 0.04 -33.02
C PRO A 509 -6.44 -0.54 -33.57
N GLU A 510 -5.30 0.15 -33.36
CA GLU A 510 -3.98 -0.37 -33.74
C GLU A 510 -3.60 -1.55 -32.85
N LEU A 511 -3.79 -1.46 -31.53
CA LEU A 511 -3.54 -2.56 -30.59
C LEU A 511 -4.35 -3.82 -30.93
N ALA A 512 -5.58 -3.66 -31.42
CA ALA A 512 -6.44 -4.79 -31.77
C ALA A 512 -5.92 -5.59 -32.99
N GLN A 513 -5.11 -4.95 -33.84
CA GLN A 513 -4.53 -5.57 -35.03
C GLN A 513 -3.13 -6.18 -34.77
N MET A 514 -2.50 -5.85 -33.64
CA MET A 514 -1.19 -6.34 -33.26
C MET A 514 -1.23 -7.81 -32.85
N SER A 515 -0.16 -8.55 -33.18
CA SER A 515 0.10 -9.86 -32.59
C SER A 515 0.39 -9.74 -31.08
N PRO A 516 0.30 -10.84 -30.29
CA PRO A 516 0.59 -10.79 -28.85
C PRO A 516 1.99 -10.23 -28.52
N ALA A 517 3.00 -10.53 -29.33
CA ALA A 517 4.36 -10.03 -29.11
C ALA A 517 4.49 -8.52 -29.44
N GLU A 518 3.84 -8.06 -30.51
CA GLU A 518 3.80 -6.62 -30.85
C GLU A 518 3.02 -5.82 -29.82
N PHE A 519 1.92 -6.38 -29.29
CA PHE A 519 1.15 -5.78 -28.21
C PHE A 519 2.02 -5.61 -26.96
N ASP A 520 2.79 -6.64 -26.59
CA ASP A 520 3.69 -6.58 -25.44
C ASP A 520 4.79 -5.53 -25.63
N GLN A 521 5.39 -5.46 -26.81
CA GLN A 521 6.37 -4.43 -27.12
C GLN A 521 5.76 -3.02 -27.10
N ALA A 522 4.55 -2.86 -27.62
CA ALA A 522 3.82 -1.58 -27.59
C ALA A 522 3.50 -1.15 -26.15
N ALA A 523 3.11 -2.09 -25.28
CA ALA A 523 2.85 -1.83 -23.86
C ALA A 523 4.10 -1.29 -23.14
N LEU A 524 5.27 -1.84 -23.46
CA LEU A 524 6.54 -1.42 -22.88
C LEU A 524 7.01 -0.05 -23.39
N GLU A 525 6.99 0.17 -24.71
CA GLU A 525 7.59 1.36 -25.33
C GLU A 525 6.68 2.60 -25.34
N ALA A 526 5.36 2.42 -25.40
CA ALA A 526 4.44 3.55 -25.48
C ALA A 526 4.04 4.07 -24.10
N SER A 527 3.90 5.39 -23.99
CA SER A 527 3.44 6.03 -22.75
C SER A 527 2.04 6.61 -22.86
N ILE A 528 1.47 6.68 -24.07
CA ILE A 528 0.10 7.18 -24.28
C ILE A 528 -0.69 6.18 -25.12
N PHE A 529 -1.84 5.80 -24.57
CA PHE A 529 -2.80 4.89 -25.18
C PHE A 529 -4.17 5.59 -25.24
N GLY A 530 -4.71 5.77 -26.45
CA GLY A 530 -6.01 6.41 -26.66
C GLY A 530 -7.03 5.50 -27.35
N ARG A 531 -8.32 5.78 -27.20
CA ARG A 531 -9.45 4.94 -27.68
C ARG A 531 -9.36 3.50 -27.20
N ILE A 532 -8.97 3.31 -25.94
CA ILE A 532 -8.76 2.01 -25.32
C ILE A 532 -10.05 1.48 -24.71
N THR A 533 -10.39 0.22 -24.98
CA THR A 533 -11.51 -0.46 -24.32
C THR A 533 -11.13 -0.96 -22.92
N PRO A 534 -12.08 -1.22 -22.00
CA PRO A 534 -11.79 -1.77 -20.68
C PRO A 534 -10.94 -3.06 -20.72
N GLU A 535 -11.21 -3.95 -21.67
CA GLU A 535 -10.48 -5.22 -21.84
C GLU A 535 -9.06 -4.98 -22.33
N GLN A 536 -8.87 -4.02 -23.25
CA GLN A 536 -7.54 -3.63 -23.71
C GLN A 536 -6.71 -2.99 -22.58
N LYS A 537 -7.36 -2.20 -21.72
CA LYS A 537 -6.73 -1.58 -20.53
C LYS A 537 -6.24 -2.66 -19.56
N GLU A 538 -7.03 -3.70 -19.29
CA GLU A 538 -6.61 -4.86 -18.48
C GLU A 538 -5.44 -5.62 -19.12
N ARG A 539 -5.49 -5.88 -20.43
CA ARG A 539 -4.40 -6.55 -21.16
C ARG A 539 -3.09 -5.78 -21.17
N LEU A 540 -3.14 -4.45 -21.23
CA LEU A 540 -1.94 -3.59 -21.11
C LEU A 540 -1.29 -3.76 -19.73
N VAL A 541 -2.10 -3.76 -18.67
CA VAL A 541 -1.60 -4.00 -17.31
C VAL A 541 -1.02 -5.41 -17.18
N ASP A 542 -1.69 -6.44 -17.71
CA ASP A 542 -1.19 -7.82 -17.70
C ASP A 542 0.16 -7.98 -18.42
N SER A 543 0.33 -7.31 -19.55
CA SER A 543 1.58 -7.33 -20.32
C SER A 543 2.77 -6.80 -19.52
N LEU A 544 2.60 -5.64 -18.87
CA LEU A 544 3.61 -5.04 -18.00
C LEU A 544 3.95 -5.93 -16.81
N LEU A 545 2.93 -6.54 -16.18
CA LEU A 545 3.14 -7.49 -15.08
C LEU A 545 3.93 -8.73 -15.53
N ARG A 546 3.66 -9.26 -16.72
CA ARG A 546 4.39 -10.41 -17.30
C ARG A 546 5.85 -10.09 -17.62
N HIS A 547 6.15 -8.84 -17.96
CA HIS A 547 7.52 -8.36 -18.13
C HIS A 547 8.28 -8.26 -16.79
N GLY A 548 7.57 -8.28 -15.66
CA GLY A 548 8.14 -8.21 -14.31
C GLY A 548 8.04 -6.82 -13.67
N ASP A 549 7.29 -5.90 -14.28
CA ASP A 549 7.06 -4.56 -13.74
C ASP A 549 6.05 -4.58 -12.60
N TYR A 550 6.25 -3.71 -11.63
CA TYR A 550 5.30 -3.45 -10.56
C TYR A 550 4.41 -2.28 -10.98
N VAL A 551 3.22 -2.63 -11.44
CA VAL A 551 2.28 -1.69 -12.05
C VAL A 551 1.29 -1.16 -11.01
N ALA A 552 1.26 0.15 -10.82
CA ALA A 552 0.17 0.85 -10.16
C ALA A 552 -0.84 1.29 -11.23
N MET A 553 -2.12 0.96 -11.07
CA MET A 553 -3.19 1.45 -11.94
C MET A 553 -4.05 2.43 -11.16
N MET A 554 -4.35 3.59 -11.75
CA MET A 554 -5.25 4.59 -11.20
C MET A 554 -6.46 4.80 -12.09
N GLY A 555 -7.65 4.77 -11.50
CA GLY A 555 -8.92 4.99 -12.19
C GLY A 555 -10.02 5.49 -11.26
N ASP A 556 -11.07 6.02 -11.85
CA ASP A 556 -12.25 6.55 -11.17
C ASP A 556 -13.57 6.00 -11.76
N GLY A 557 -13.54 5.46 -12.99
CA GLY A 557 -14.71 4.93 -13.68
C GLY A 557 -14.92 3.43 -13.49
N VAL A 558 -16.15 2.96 -13.67
CA VAL A 558 -16.48 1.52 -13.63
C VAL A 558 -15.65 0.71 -14.64
N ASN A 559 -15.29 1.36 -15.76
CA ASN A 559 -14.42 0.82 -16.80
C ASN A 559 -13.00 0.46 -16.31
N ASP A 560 -12.56 0.98 -15.15
CA ASP A 560 -11.22 0.75 -14.61
C ASP A 560 -11.15 -0.46 -13.68
N VAL A 561 -12.29 -0.99 -13.24
CA VAL A 561 -12.38 -2.03 -12.19
C VAL A 561 -11.51 -3.24 -12.49
N LEU A 562 -11.55 -3.77 -13.71
CA LEU A 562 -10.76 -4.94 -14.11
C LEU A 562 -9.26 -4.64 -14.06
N SER A 563 -8.84 -3.50 -14.59
CA SER A 563 -7.43 -3.08 -14.62
C SER A 563 -6.89 -2.76 -13.22
N LEU A 564 -7.70 -2.16 -12.35
CA LEU A 564 -7.38 -1.91 -10.94
C LEU A 564 -7.16 -3.20 -10.18
N LYS A 565 -8.04 -4.20 -10.38
CA LYS A 565 -7.93 -5.52 -9.75
C LYS A 565 -6.70 -6.30 -10.21
N LYS A 566 -6.33 -6.14 -11.48
CA LYS A 566 -5.21 -6.88 -12.09
C LYS A 566 -3.85 -6.31 -11.68
N ALA A 567 -3.78 -4.99 -11.47
CA ALA A 567 -2.55 -4.27 -11.13
C ALA A 567 -1.88 -4.80 -9.85
N SER A 568 -0.58 -4.53 -9.70
CA SER A 568 0.13 -4.78 -8.42
C SER A 568 -0.39 -3.88 -7.30
N LEU A 569 -0.92 -2.71 -7.67
CA LEU A 569 -1.56 -1.75 -6.78
C LEU A 569 -2.69 -1.03 -7.53
N GLY A 570 -3.93 -1.32 -7.17
CA GLY A 570 -5.11 -0.57 -7.63
C GLY A 570 -5.32 0.70 -6.80
N ILE A 571 -5.48 1.85 -7.46
CA ILE A 571 -5.65 3.16 -6.83
C ILE A 571 -6.95 3.81 -7.32
N ALA A 572 -7.87 4.09 -6.40
CA ALA A 572 -9.10 4.80 -6.71
C ALA A 572 -9.11 6.23 -6.19
N MET A 573 -9.86 7.09 -6.88
CA MET A 573 -10.17 8.44 -6.42
C MET A 573 -11.30 8.40 -5.37
N GLN A 574 -11.30 9.32 -4.40
CA GLN A 574 -12.40 9.42 -3.44
C GLN A 574 -13.71 9.79 -4.15
N SER A 575 -13.67 10.64 -5.18
CA SER A 575 -14.83 10.97 -6.02
C SER A 575 -15.16 9.91 -7.09
N GLY A 576 -14.33 8.89 -7.25
CA GLY A 576 -14.56 7.81 -8.22
C GLY A 576 -15.84 7.02 -7.93
N SER A 577 -16.22 6.14 -8.84
CA SER A 577 -17.34 5.22 -8.62
C SER A 577 -17.11 4.36 -7.37
N SER A 578 -18.19 3.96 -6.71
CA SER A 578 -18.09 3.03 -5.58
C SER A 578 -17.40 1.71 -5.98
N ALA A 579 -17.57 1.29 -7.24
CA ALA A 579 -16.89 0.14 -7.84
C ALA A 579 -15.38 0.22 -7.76
N THR A 580 -14.80 1.33 -8.22
CA THR A 580 -13.35 1.53 -8.17
C THR A 580 -12.86 1.58 -6.72
N ARG A 581 -13.55 2.29 -5.82
CA ARG A 581 -13.15 2.41 -4.41
C ARG A 581 -13.17 1.07 -3.65
N ASN A 582 -14.07 0.15 -4.01
CA ASN A 582 -14.18 -1.14 -3.34
C ASN A 582 -13.16 -2.17 -3.82
N VAL A 583 -12.73 -2.06 -5.07
CA VAL A 583 -11.76 -2.99 -5.68
C VAL A 583 -10.33 -2.50 -5.51
N ALA A 584 -10.13 -1.19 -5.33
CA ALA A 584 -8.80 -0.60 -5.16
C ALA A 584 -8.13 -1.00 -3.83
N ASP A 585 -6.83 -1.22 -3.90
CA ASP A 585 -5.97 -1.44 -2.75
C ASP A 585 -5.74 -0.17 -1.92
N MET A 586 -5.87 0.99 -2.57
CA MET A 586 -5.66 2.30 -1.99
C MET A 586 -6.67 3.32 -2.55
N VAL A 587 -7.16 4.23 -1.70
CA VAL A 587 -8.07 5.32 -2.08
C VAL A 587 -7.42 6.67 -1.77
N LEU A 588 -7.35 7.56 -2.76
CA LEU A 588 -6.84 8.92 -2.59
C LEU A 588 -7.92 9.82 -2.00
N LEU A 589 -7.71 10.23 -0.75
CA LEU A 589 -8.57 11.16 -0.04
C LEU A 589 -8.46 12.56 -0.66
N ASN A 590 -9.59 13.25 -0.78
CA ASN A 590 -9.74 14.55 -1.46
C ASN A 590 -9.23 14.56 -2.91
N ASP A 591 -9.15 13.39 -3.56
CA ASP A 591 -8.69 13.26 -4.94
C ASP A 591 -7.29 13.87 -5.19
N SER A 592 -6.44 13.84 -4.17
CA SER A 592 -5.12 14.44 -4.25
C SER A 592 -4.12 13.51 -4.93
N PHE A 593 -3.80 13.79 -6.19
CA PHE A 593 -2.74 13.12 -6.92
C PHE A 593 -1.38 13.25 -6.22
N GLU A 594 -1.16 14.37 -5.52
CA GLU A 594 0.05 14.65 -4.74
C GLU A 594 0.26 13.65 -3.60
N ALA A 595 -0.80 13.04 -3.06
CA ALA A 595 -0.72 12.07 -1.96
C ALA A 595 0.02 10.78 -2.35
N LEU A 596 0.15 10.49 -3.65
CA LEU A 596 0.92 9.35 -4.15
C LEU A 596 2.42 9.46 -3.87
N ARG A 597 2.99 10.67 -4.01
CA ARG A 597 4.42 10.91 -3.77
C ARG A 597 4.84 10.50 -2.35
N PRO A 598 4.22 11.01 -1.28
CA PRO A 598 4.55 10.56 0.06
C PRO A 598 4.16 9.09 0.29
N ALA A 599 3.12 8.56 -0.35
CA ALA A 599 2.75 7.14 -0.26
C ALA A 599 3.85 6.19 -0.79
N PHE A 600 4.33 6.40 -2.01
CA PHE A 600 5.41 5.59 -2.60
C PHE A 600 6.73 5.74 -1.82
N SER A 601 7.05 6.96 -1.39
CA SER A 601 8.20 7.23 -0.52
C SER A 601 8.10 6.46 0.80
N GLU A 602 6.92 6.42 1.41
CA GLU A 602 6.68 5.70 2.65
C GLU A 602 6.75 4.18 2.47
N GLY A 603 6.23 3.64 1.36
CA GLY A 603 6.42 2.22 1.00
C GLY A 603 7.91 1.84 0.92
N ARG A 604 8.71 2.62 0.19
CA ARG A 604 10.17 2.44 0.09
C ARG A 604 10.86 2.56 1.45
N ARG A 605 10.39 3.45 2.33
CA ARG A 605 10.90 3.62 3.70
C ARG A 605 10.71 2.35 4.52
N ILE A 606 9.50 1.78 4.47
CA ILE A 606 9.12 0.61 5.28
C ILE A 606 9.93 -0.61 4.88
N ILE A 607 9.99 -0.96 3.59
CA ILE A 607 10.75 -2.14 3.13
C ILE A 607 12.24 -1.99 3.47
N ALA A 608 12.80 -0.80 3.31
CA ALA A 608 14.20 -0.60 3.60
C ALA A 608 14.49 -0.62 5.12
N GLY A 609 13.52 -0.25 5.96
CA GLY A 609 13.55 -0.48 7.40
C GLY A 609 13.47 -1.95 7.77
N MET A 610 12.49 -2.68 7.22
CA MET A 610 12.34 -4.12 7.45
C MET A 610 13.54 -4.92 6.95
N SER A 611 14.14 -4.53 5.83
CA SER A 611 15.39 -5.13 5.34
C SER A 611 16.52 -4.95 6.35
N SER A 612 16.61 -3.76 6.96
CA SER A 612 17.58 -3.48 8.04
C SER A 612 17.34 -4.38 9.26
N ALA A 613 16.08 -4.60 9.65
CA ALA A 613 15.73 -5.55 10.71
C ALA A 613 16.10 -7.00 10.33
N LEU A 614 15.80 -7.43 9.09
CA LEU A 614 16.13 -8.76 8.57
C LEU A 614 17.63 -9.04 8.66
N TYR A 615 18.48 -8.10 8.22
CA TYR A 615 19.93 -8.23 8.31
C TYR A 615 20.39 -8.55 9.74
N LEU A 616 19.85 -7.87 10.75
CA LEU A 616 20.22 -8.08 12.15
C LEU A 616 19.71 -9.42 12.70
N PHE A 617 18.44 -9.76 12.46
CA PHE A 617 17.86 -11.02 12.93
C PHE A 617 18.55 -12.24 12.32
N LEU A 618 18.76 -12.24 11.00
CA LEU A 618 19.42 -13.35 10.33
C LEU A 618 20.91 -13.42 10.69
N ALA A 619 21.64 -12.30 10.73
CA ALA A 619 23.03 -12.29 11.16
C ALA A 619 23.20 -12.89 12.56
N ARG A 620 22.35 -12.48 13.51
CA ARG A 620 22.39 -13.05 14.86
C ARG A 620 22.04 -14.53 14.87
N SER A 621 20.91 -14.92 14.29
CA SER A 621 20.43 -16.32 14.30
C SER A 621 21.46 -17.26 13.67
N THR A 622 21.95 -16.94 12.47
CA THR A 622 22.98 -17.73 11.78
C THR A 622 24.29 -17.80 12.57
N THR A 623 24.76 -16.68 13.15
CA THR A 623 25.96 -16.67 14.00
C THR A 623 25.82 -17.62 15.20
N THR A 624 24.70 -17.54 15.92
CA THR A 624 24.48 -18.39 17.11
C THR A 624 24.41 -19.86 16.72
N THR A 625 23.69 -20.19 15.65
CA THR A 625 23.57 -21.57 15.15
C THR A 625 24.95 -22.13 14.79
N LEU A 626 25.76 -21.39 14.04
CA LEU A 626 27.11 -21.82 13.68
C LEU A 626 28.03 -21.98 14.89
N LEU A 627 27.91 -21.10 15.90
CA LEU A 627 28.66 -21.23 17.16
C LEU A 627 28.27 -22.46 17.97
N ILE A 628 26.96 -22.75 18.08
CA ILE A 628 26.48 -23.98 18.72
C ILE A 628 27.07 -25.20 18.03
N ILE A 629 26.98 -25.27 16.70
CA ILE A 629 27.55 -26.38 15.92
C ILE A 629 29.06 -26.49 16.17
N ALA A 630 29.81 -25.40 16.02
CA ALA A 630 31.26 -25.43 16.14
C ALA A 630 31.73 -25.86 17.53
N VAL A 631 31.13 -25.32 18.60
CA VAL A 631 31.51 -25.67 19.98
C VAL A 631 31.12 -27.11 20.33
N THR A 632 29.93 -27.56 19.92
CA THR A 632 29.50 -28.94 20.13
C THR A 632 30.36 -29.93 19.35
N MET A 633 30.78 -29.61 18.11
CA MET A 633 31.69 -30.46 17.33
C MET A 633 33.08 -30.59 17.97
N ILE A 634 33.53 -29.59 18.74
CA ILE A 634 34.80 -29.66 19.48
C ILE A 634 34.67 -30.57 20.73
N GLY A 635 33.45 -30.94 21.13
CA GLY A 635 33.19 -31.76 22.32
C GLY A 635 33.20 -30.97 23.62
N LEU A 636 33.00 -29.64 23.55
CA LEU A 636 32.86 -28.79 24.73
C LEU A 636 31.40 -28.57 25.10
N ASN A 637 31.21 -28.13 26.35
CA ASN A 637 29.91 -27.78 26.89
C ASN A 637 29.20 -26.70 26.05
N PHE A 638 27.87 -26.72 26.09
CA PHE A 638 27.00 -25.85 25.30
C PHE A 638 27.34 -24.34 25.46
N PRO A 639 27.44 -23.55 24.37
CA PRO A 639 28.08 -22.23 24.40
C PRO A 639 27.24 -21.06 24.91
N PHE A 640 25.97 -21.27 25.28
CA PHE A 640 25.08 -20.20 25.72
C PHE A 640 24.26 -20.61 26.93
N ASP A 641 24.11 -19.70 27.88
CA ASP A 641 23.11 -19.83 28.95
C ASP A 641 21.76 -19.25 28.51
N PRO A 642 20.61 -19.82 28.92
CA PRO A 642 19.29 -19.23 28.66
C PRO A 642 19.16 -17.76 29.04
N ALA A 643 19.78 -17.33 30.14
CA ALA A 643 19.78 -15.93 30.58
C ALA A 643 20.42 -15.00 29.54
N GLN A 644 21.42 -15.49 28.80
CA GLN A 644 22.12 -14.71 27.78
C GLN A 644 21.28 -14.53 26.51
N VAL A 645 20.28 -15.38 26.26
CA VAL A 645 19.33 -15.21 25.15
C VAL A 645 18.57 -13.90 25.29
N ALA A 646 18.26 -13.48 26.53
CA ALA A 646 17.56 -12.22 26.78
C ALA A 646 18.32 -10.97 26.29
N LEU A 647 19.66 -11.05 26.18
CA LEU A 647 20.50 -9.98 25.61
C LEU A 647 20.16 -9.65 24.15
N THR A 648 19.51 -10.58 23.44
CA THR A 648 19.00 -10.36 22.07
C THR A 648 18.05 -9.17 21.98
N THR A 649 17.37 -8.82 23.08
CA THR A 649 16.54 -7.61 23.17
C THR A 649 17.38 -6.35 22.91
N PHE A 650 18.59 -6.27 23.46
CA PHE A 650 19.48 -5.12 23.28
C PHE A 650 20.29 -5.18 21.99
N THR A 651 20.69 -6.38 21.55
CA THR A 651 21.57 -6.52 20.37
C THR A 651 20.80 -6.57 19.05
N VAL A 652 19.53 -6.99 19.06
CA VAL A 652 18.71 -7.14 17.84
C VAL A 652 17.34 -6.48 18.00
N GLY A 653 16.59 -6.77 19.07
CA GLY A 653 15.19 -6.33 19.22
C GLY A 653 15.01 -4.81 19.16
N ILE A 654 15.63 -4.10 20.11
CA ILE A 654 15.61 -2.63 20.18
C ILE A 654 16.20 -1.99 18.92
N PRO A 655 17.38 -2.40 18.43
CA PRO A 655 17.92 -1.86 17.17
C PRO A 655 17.00 -2.06 15.97
N ALA A 656 16.49 -3.28 15.74
CA ALA A 656 15.64 -3.59 14.60
C ALA A 656 14.36 -2.74 14.61
N PHE A 657 13.77 -2.54 15.81
CA PHE A 657 12.62 -1.67 16.00
C PHE A 657 12.91 -0.23 15.56
N PHE A 658 13.92 0.40 16.16
CA PHE A 658 14.24 1.80 15.88
C PHE A 658 14.76 2.02 14.46
N LEU A 659 15.54 1.09 13.90
CA LEU A 659 15.97 1.16 12.51
C LEU A 659 14.81 1.10 11.54
N THR A 660 13.78 0.31 11.84
CA THR A 660 12.57 0.23 11.00
C THR A 660 11.76 1.53 11.10
N LEU A 661 11.63 2.10 12.29
CA LEU A 661 10.94 3.38 12.49
C LEU A 661 11.68 4.58 11.88
N TRP A 662 13.01 4.61 11.97
CA TRP A 662 13.84 5.72 11.51
C TRP A 662 14.34 5.57 10.08
N ALA A 663 14.00 4.45 9.43
CA ALA A 663 14.37 4.18 8.05
C ALA A 663 14.05 5.37 7.14
N LYS A 664 14.87 5.53 6.10
CA LYS A 664 14.64 6.51 5.04
C LYS A 664 14.21 5.80 3.75
N PRO A 665 13.42 6.46 2.89
CA PRO A 665 13.05 5.95 1.58
C PRO A 665 14.31 5.60 0.77
N ARG A 666 14.41 4.38 0.28
CA ARG A 666 15.48 3.93 -0.61
C ARG A 666 14.93 2.89 -1.57
N VAL A 667 15.47 2.86 -2.78
CA VAL A 667 15.30 1.72 -3.70
C VAL A 667 16.21 0.60 -3.22
N ILE A 668 15.69 -0.61 -3.10
CA ILE A 668 16.50 -1.79 -2.82
C ILE A 668 16.90 -2.36 -4.16
N GLU A 669 18.19 -2.23 -4.48
CA GLU A 669 18.74 -2.73 -5.73
C GLU A 669 18.94 -4.25 -5.66
N GLY A 670 18.41 -4.96 -6.65
CA GLY A 670 18.56 -6.40 -6.82
C GLY A 670 17.69 -7.24 -5.88
N ASP A 671 17.90 -8.56 -5.93
CA ASP A 671 17.12 -9.50 -5.12
C ASP A 671 17.50 -9.45 -3.62
N ILE A 672 16.47 -9.35 -2.79
CA ILE A 672 16.61 -9.27 -1.32
C ILE A 672 17.31 -10.51 -0.76
N LEU A 673 17.06 -11.72 -1.28
CA LEU A 673 17.70 -12.94 -0.75
C LEU A 673 19.21 -12.93 -1.05
N SER A 674 19.61 -12.52 -2.26
CA SER A 674 21.02 -12.35 -2.61
C SER A 674 21.71 -11.28 -1.74
N SER A 675 21.04 -10.16 -1.48
CA SER A 675 21.55 -9.13 -0.57
C SER A 675 21.69 -9.63 0.87
N LEU A 676 20.69 -10.36 1.37
CA LEU A 676 20.74 -11.00 2.69
C LEU A 676 21.92 -11.97 2.80
N ALA A 677 22.14 -12.84 1.81
CA ALA A 677 23.24 -13.81 1.82
C ALA A 677 24.62 -13.11 1.88
N ARG A 678 24.84 -12.09 1.03
CA ARG A 678 26.10 -11.31 0.98
C ARG A 678 26.40 -10.55 2.27
N PHE A 679 25.38 -10.18 3.03
CA PHE A 679 25.57 -9.56 4.35
C PHE A 679 25.74 -10.58 5.47
N VAL A 680 24.79 -11.51 5.58
CA VAL A 680 24.63 -12.41 6.73
C VAL A 680 25.74 -13.44 6.80
N ILE A 681 26.14 -14.04 5.67
CA ILE A 681 27.11 -15.14 5.68
C ILE A 681 28.50 -14.67 6.13
N PRO A 682 29.09 -13.59 5.58
CA PRO A 682 30.39 -13.10 6.05
C PRO A 682 30.37 -12.68 7.52
N VAL A 683 29.32 -11.98 7.96
CA VAL A 683 29.14 -11.58 9.36
C VAL A 683 29.10 -12.82 10.25
N ALA A 684 28.31 -13.82 9.89
CA ALA A 684 28.12 -15.01 10.71
C ALA A 684 29.38 -15.88 10.78
N LEU A 685 30.07 -16.10 9.67
CA LEU A 685 31.31 -16.88 9.63
C LEU A 685 32.43 -16.22 10.41
N LEU A 686 32.64 -14.91 10.23
CA LEU A 686 33.71 -14.19 10.92
C LEU A 686 33.44 -14.11 12.43
N THR A 687 32.18 -13.81 12.81
CA THR A 687 31.79 -13.76 14.23
C THR A 687 31.87 -15.14 14.88
N MET A 688 31.50 -16.21 14.15
CA MET A 688 31.65 -17.58 14.62
C MET A 688 33.13 -17.92 14.83
N LEU A 689 34.00 -17.69 13.85
CA LEU A 689 35.42 -18.07 13.93
C LEU A 689 36.13 -17.39 15.12
N LEU A 690 35.95 -16.07 15.26
CA LEU A 690 36.52 -15.34 16.40
C LEU A 690 35.83 -15.70 17.72
N GLY A 691 34.51 -15.96 17.69
CA GLY A 691 33.74 -16.37 18.86
C GLY A 691 34.16 -17.74 19.41
N VAL A 692 34.42 -18.72 18.55
CA VAL A 692 35.00 -20.01 18.96
C VAL A 692 36.35 -19.78 19.62
N GLY A 693 37.21 -18.92 19.05
CA GLY A 693 38.49 -18.55 19.67
C GLY A 693 38.33 -17.95 21.07
N VAL A 694 37.36 -17.03 21.25
CA VAL A 694 37.01 -16.46 22.56
C VAL A 694 36.57 -17.55 23.54
N TYR A 695 35.67 -18.44 23.09
CA TYR A 695 35.14 -19.50 23.93
C TYR A 695 36.25 -20.44 24.40
N LEU A 696 37.11 -20.90 23.49
CA LEU A 696 38.23 -21.80 23.80
C LEU A 696 39.24 -21.15 24.76
N PHE A 697 39.63 -19.91 24.48
CA PHE A 697 40.61 -19.19 25.29
C PHE A 697 40.12 -18.98 26.73
N ASP A 698 38.88 -18.50 26.88
CA ASP A 698 38.31 -18.20 28.19
C ASP A 698 37.92 -19.49 28.94
N TYR A 699 37.45 -20.53 28.24
CA TYR A 699 37.19 -21.85 28.83
C TYR A 699 38.46 -22.45 29.44
N GLY A 700 39.54 -22.52 28.66
CA GLY A 700 40.81 -23.08 29.11
C GLY A 700 41.43 -22.26 30.25
N GLY A 701 41.43 -20.92 30.12
CA GLY A 701 41.96 -20.03 31.14
C GLY A 701 41.22 -20.13 32.48
N ALA A 702 39.87 -20.12 32.44
CA ALA A 702 39.06 -20.22 33.65
C ALA A 702 39.06 -21.62 34.26
N LYS A 703 39.07 -22.69 33.44
CA LYS A 703 39.23 -24.08 33.92
C LYS A 703 40.53 -24.24 34.69
N ASN A 704 41.66 -23.86 34.10
CA ASN A 704 42.97 -23.98 34.74
C ASN A 704 43.05 -23.14 36.01
N ALA A 705 42.54 -21.90 35.99
CA ALA A 705 42.56 -21.02 37.16
C ALA A 705 41.68 -21.53 38.31
N ALA A 706 40.58 -22.25 38.01
CA ALA A 706 39.75 -22.89 39.01
C ALA A 706 40.43 -24.14 39.60
N THR A 707 41.04 -24.97 38.76
CA THR A 707 41.77 -26.18 39.19
C THR A 707 43.01 -25.82 40.03
N ASP A 708 43.74 -24.77 39.65
CA ASP A 708 44.97 -24.34 40.34
C ASP A 708 44.69 -23.39 41.52
N SER A 709 43.42 -23.15 41.88
CA SER A 709 42.99 -22.23 42.94
C SER A 709 43.54 -20.79 42.81
N SER A 710 43.87 -20.36 41.58
CA SER A 710 44.42 -19.03 41.29
C SER A 710 43.34 -17.95 41.10
N LEU A 711 42.06 -18.36 41.01
CA LEU A 711 40.94 -17.45 40.94
C LEU A 711 40.79 -16.63 42.24
N PRO A 712 40.58 -15.31 42.16
CA PRO A 712 40.26 -14.51 43.33
C PRO A 712 39.03 -15.07 44.06
N ARG A 713 39.09 -15.18 45.40
CA ARG A 713 38.00 -15.75 46.22
C ARG A 713 36.63 -15.15 45.92
N LYS A 714 36.55 -13.83 45.70
CA LYS A 714 35.30 -13.14 45.33
C LYS A 714 34.75 -13.58 43.97
N SER A 715 35.62 -13.82 42.99
CA SER A 715 35.22 -14.31 41.67
C SER A 715 34.76 -15.76 41.75
N LEU A 716 35.53 -16.62 42.44
CA LEU A 716 35.17 -18.02 42.66
C LEU A 716 33.80 -18.14 43.36
N GLN A 717 33.56 -17.34 44.41
CA GLN A 717 32.28 -17.35 45.11
C GLN A 717 31.12 -16.91 44.21
N ALA A 718 31.31 -15.91 43.35
CA ALA A 718 30.29 -15.52 42.38
C ALA A 718 29.97 -16.64 41.36
N TYR A 719 30.95 -17.46 40.97
CA TYR A 719 30.70 -18.64 40.13
C TYR A 719 29.89 -19.71 40.89
N LEU A 720 30.26 -20.00 42.15
CA LEU A 720 29.54 -20.97 42.99
C LEU A 720 28.09 -20.54 43.24
N ASP A 721 27.87 -19.25 43.52
CA ASP A 721 26.54 -18.67 43.73
C ASP A 721 25.67 -18.76 42.46
N TYR A 722 26.29 -18.64 41.27
CA TYR A 722 25.59 -18.70 39.99
C TYR A 722 25.29 -20.13 39.54
N THR A 723 26.23 -21.06 39.73
CA THR A 723 26.09 -22.46 39.30
C THR A 723 25.36 -23.33 40.32
N GLY A 724 25.35 -22.93 41.59
CA GLY A 724 24.87 -23.74 42.71
C GLY A 724 25.79 -24.92 43.07
N VAL A 725 26.98 -24.96 42.49
CA VAL A 725 27.98 -26.03 42.69
C VAL A 725 28.84 -25.72 43.93
N THR A 726 29.32 -26.76 44.62
CA THR A 726 30.18 -26.64 45.81
C THR A 726 31.67 -26.75 45.44
N LEU A 727 32.55 -26.33 46.35
CA LEU A 727 34.00 -26.38 46.16
C LEU A 727 34.54 -27.82 45.95
N ASP A 728 33.83 -28.83 46.44
CA ASP A 728 34.24 -30.23 46.40
C ASP A 728 33.76 -30.98 45.14
N ASP A 729 33.10 -30.29 44.20
CA ASP A 729 32.62 -30.91 42.97
C ASP A 729 33.78 -31.31 42.06
N ALA A 730 33.83 -32.58 41.67
CA ALA A 730 34.84 -33.15 40.77
C ALA A 730 34.92 -32.42 39.42
N ASN A 731 33.83 -31.78 38.98
CA ASN A 731 33.73 -31.05 37.73
C ASN A 731 33.75 -29.52 37.90
N LEU A 732 34.21 -29.02 39.05
CA LEU A 732 34.24 -27.59 39.36
C LEU A 732 34.96 -26.78 38.27
N GLY A 733 36.15 -27.23 37.85
CA GLY A 733 36.93 -26.55 36.81
C GLY A 733 36.21 -26.47 35.46
N GLU A 734 35.50 -27.53 35.07
CA GLU A 734 34.76 -27.56 33.80
C GLU A 734 33.53 -26.66 33.85
N THR A 735 32.85 -26.64 34.98
CA THR A 735 31.65 -25.81 35.20
C THR A 735 32.01 -24.32 35.20
N VAL A 736 33.06 -23.93 35.95
CA VAL A 736 33.58 -22.56 35.97
C VAL A 736 34.09 -22.15 34.59
N GLY A 737 34.84 -23.03 33.92
CA GLY A 737 35.31 -22.80 32.56
C GLY A 737 34.16 -22.52 31.58
N THR A 738 33.09 -23.31 31.66
CA THR A 738 31.91 -23.17 30.80
C THR A 738 31.19 -21.85 31.02
N VAL A 739 30.81 -21.54 32.27
CA VAL A 739 30.06 -20.30 32.58
C VAL A 739 30.90 -19.07 32.23
N SER A 740 32.20 -19.11 32.52
CA SER A 740 33.10 -18.03 32.14
C SER A 740 33.11 -17.84 30.61
N ALA A 741 33.30 -18.92 29.85
CA ALA A 741 33.38 -18.87 28.39
C ALA A 741 32.08 -18.40 27.74
N GLN A 742 30.92 -18.85 28.24
CA GLN A 742 29.59 -18.38 27.83
C GLN A 742 29.46 -16.86 28.01
N GLY A 743 29.85 -16.34 29.17
CA GLY A 743 29.83 -14.90 29.45
C GLY A 743 30.78 -14.09 28.55
N ALA A 744 31.98 -14.61 28.26
CA ALA A 744 32.94 -13.98 27.34
C ALA A 744 32.41 -13.93 25.90
N LEU A 745 31.87 -15.06 25.43
CA LEU A 745 31.30 -15.20 24.09
C LEU A 745 30.11 -14.25 23.90
N SER A 746 29.17 -14.23 24.85
CA SER A 746 28.01 -13.34 24.80
C SER A 746 28.42 -11.86 24.83
N THR A 747 29.44 -11.50 25.61
CA THR A 747 30.01 -10.15 25.63
C THR A 747 30.60 -9.74 24.28
N PHE A 748 31.39 -10.63 23.66
CA PHE A 748 31.96 -10.39 22.33
C PHE A 748 30.89 -10.24 21.25
N ILE A 749 29.86 -11.09 21.27
CA ILE A 749 28.73 -11.01 20.33
C ILE A 749 27.95 -9.70 20.51
N SER A 750 27.74 -9.25 21.75
CA SER A 750 27.10 -7.96 22.00
C SER A 750 27.90 -6.79 21.41
N TYR A 751 29.23 -6.77 21.59
CA TYR A 751 30.08 -5.72 21.01
C TYR A 751 30.05 -5.70 19.48
N THR A 752 30.19 -6.87 18.85
CA THR A 752 30.11 -6.97 17.37
C THR A 752 28.73 -6.58 16.86
N ALA A 753 27.65 -6.93 17.57
CA ALA A 753 26.29 -6.51 17.21
C ALA A 753 26.09 -4.98 17.27
N PHE A 754 26.63 -4.29 18.28
CA PHE A 754 26.56 -2.82 18.35
C PHE A 754 27.38 -2.16 17.23
N MET A 755 28.56 -2.71 16.92
CA MET A 755 29.37 -2.24 15.79
C MET A 755 28.69 -2.50 14.43
N LEU A 756 27.94 -3.60 14.30
CA LEU A 756 27.20 -3.93 13.08
C LEU A 756 26.17 -2.86 12.70
N LEU A 757 25.56 -2.20 13.70
CA LEU A 757 24.65 -1.06 13.47
C LEU A 757 25.32 0.09 12.72
N LEU A 758 26.60 0.31 12.98
CA LEU A 758 27.38 1.36 12.32
C LEU A 758 27.63 1.02 10.85
N PHE A 759 27.69 -0.25 10.44
CA PHE A 759 27.80 -0.62 9.03
C PHE A 759 26.45 -0.63 8.31
N LEU A 760 25.38 -0.92 9.04
CA LEU A 760 24.03 -0.94 8.50
C LEU A 760 23.51 0.48 8.24
N GLU A 761 23.89 1.44 9.08
CA GLU A 761 23.62 2.88 8.89
C GLU A 761 24.92 3.69 9.14
N PRO A 762 25.80 3.81 8.13
CA PRO A 762 27.14 4.41 8.30
C PRO A 762 27.09 5.89 8.64
N PRO A 763 27.52 6.33 9.84
CA PRO A 763 27.54 7.74 10.20
C PRO A 763 28.73 8.50 9.57
N PHE A 764 29.77 7.76 9.14
CA PHE A 764 31.01 8.29 8.59
C PHE A 764 31.52 7.42 7.43
N PRO A 765 32.37 7.95 6.52
CA PRO A 765 32.95 7.20 5.40
C PRO A 765 33.77 5.97 5.83
N PHE A 766 34.25 5.90 7.07
CA PHE A 766 34.92 4.70 7.55
C PHE A 766 34.02 3.46 7.50
N PHE A 767 32.73 3.64 7.87
CA PHE A 767 31.76 2.55 7.95
C PHE A 767 31.05 2.27 6.62
N THR A 768 31.38 3.00 5.55
CA THR A 768 30.90 2.66 4.20
C THR A 768 31.68 1.45 3.68
N GLY A 769 31.06 0.28 3.76
CA GLY A 769 31.57 -0.99 3.24
C GLY A 769 30.42 -1.78 2.67
N TRP A 770 29.48 -2.22 3.53
CA TRP A 770 28.21 -2.78 3.08
C TRP A 770 27.38 -1.76 2.31
N ARG A 771 27.26 -0.55 2.86
CA ARG A 771 26.61 0.57 2.20
C ARG A 771 27.62 1.51 1.56
N LYS A 772 27.35 1.90 0.31
CA LYS A 772 28.22 2.81 -0.47
C LYS A 772 28.17 4.25 0.04
N LYS A 773 27.02 4.73 0.52
CA LYS A 773 26.80 6.13 0.93
C LYS A 773 26.73 6.27 2.45
N VAL A 774 27.28 7.37 2.96
CA VAL A 774 27.12 7.80 4.35
C VAL A 774 25.65 8.12 4.63
N SER A 775 25.13 7.61 5.73
CA SER A 775 23.77 7.92 6.19
C SER A 775 23.72 9.34 6.72
N SER A 776 22.75 10.12 6.23
CA SER A 776 22.46 11.44 6.81
C SER A 776 21.77 11.36 8.17
N ASP A 777 21.31 10.18 8.58
CA ASP A 777 20.72 9.96 9.91
C ASP A 777 21.76 9.45 10.90
N LYS A 778 21.98 10.20 11.99
CA LYS A 778 22.92 9.83 13.06
C LYS A 778 22.25 9.10 14.23
N ARG A 779 20.91 9.00 14.26
CA ARG A 779 20.18 8.31 15.34
C ARG A 779 20.62 6.86 15.54
N PRO A 780 20.88 6.05 14.48
CA PRO A 780 21.39 4.69 14.64
C PRO A 780 22.75 4.61 15.35
N ALA A 781 23.65 5.57 15.08
CA ALA A 781 24.95 5.62 15.74
C ALA A 781 24.83 5.99 17.23
N TRP A 782 23.95 6.96 17.56
CA TRP A 782 23.62 7.25 18.95
C TRP A 782 22.98 6.07 19.65
N LEU A 783 22.09 5.34 18.98
CA LEU A 783 21.49 4.13 19.52
C LEU A 783 22.55 3.06 19.82
N ALA A 784 23.50 2.83 18.91
CA ALA A 784 24.61 1.91 19.14
C ALA A 784 25.45 2.32 20.38
N LEU A 785 25.72 3.62 20.54
CA LEU A 785 26.45 4.14 21.70
C LEU A 785 25.66 3.97 23.01
N ILE A 786 24.36 4.29 23.00
CA ILE A 786 23.47 4.12 24.15
C ILE A 786 23.39 2.65 24.56
N LEU A 787 23.17 1.75 23.60
CA LEU A 787 23.08 0.31 23.85
C LEU A 787 24.41 -0.25 24.37
N PHE A 788 25.54 0.21 23.83
CA PHE A 788 26.85 -0.10 24.38
C PHE A 788 26.97 0.37 25.84
N GLY A 789 26.56 1.61 26.14
CA GLY A 789 26.55 2.13 27.51
C GLY A 789 25.65 1.34 28.47
N VAL A 790 24.43 0.99 28.04
CA VAL A 790 23.50 0.13 28.80
C VAL A 790 24.13 -1.24 29.04
N PHE A 791 24.80 -1.81 28.04
CA PHE A 791 25.51 -3.07 28.21
C PHE A 791 26.68 -2.95 29.19
N GLN A 792 27.42 -1.83 29.21
CA GLN A 792 28.44 -1.59 30.23
C GLN A 792 27.82 -1.52 31.63
N VAL A 793 26.65 -0.90 31.80
CA VAL A 793 25.91 -0.90 33.08
C VAL A 793 25.55 -2.33 33.50
N ILE A 794 25.05 -3.16 32.58
CA ILE A 794 24.77 -4.58 32.83
C ILE A 794 26.05 -5.32 33.25
N TYR A 795 27.15 -5.09 32.54
CA TYR A 795 28.43 -5.76 32.76
C TYR A 795 29.07 -5.39 34.12
N PHE A 796 28.97 -4.13 34.54
CA PHE A 796 29.64 -3.65 35.75
C PHE A 796 28.78 -3.72 37.02
N ILE A 797 27.45 -3.77 36.92
CA ILE A 797 26.56 -3.94 38.09
C ILE A 797 26.37 -5.44 38.36
N PRO A 798 26.86 -5.97 39.51
CA PRO A 798 26.86 -7.41 39.78
C PRO A 798 25.48 -8.07 39.71
N ALA A 799 24.43 -7.40 40.21
CA ALA A 799 23.07 -7.94 40.18
C ALA A 799 22.54 -8.12 38.74
N LEU A 800 22.85 -7.17 37.85
CA LEU A 800 22.45 -7.25 36.44
C LEU A 800 23.32 -8.26 35.69
N GLY A 801 24.63 -8.26 35.92
CA GLY A 801 25.54 -9.25 35.35
C GLY A 801 25.14 -10.68 35.72
N PHE A 802 24.81 -10.91 37.00
CA PHE A 802 24.31 -12.20 37.49
C PHE A 802 23.01 -12.60 36.78
N TYR A 803 22.06 -11.66 36.62
CA TYR A 803 20.80 -11.91 35.93
C TYR A 803 20.98 -12.35 34.47
N PHE A 804 21.95 -11.76 33.75
CA PHE A 804 22.23 -12.12 32.34
C PHE A 804 23.29 -13.21 32.16
N GLY A 805 23.79 -13.81 33.25
CA GLY A 805 24.87 -14.81 33.17
C GLY A 805 26.19 -14.24 32.65
N ILE A 806 26.47 -12.97 32.93
CA ILE A 806 27.73 -12.29 32.63
C ILE A 806 28.44 -11.98 33.95
N LEU A 807 29.28 -12.91 34.38
CA LEU A 807 30.10 -12.73 35.57
C LEU A 807 31.31 -11.83 35.27
N ARG A 808 31.70 -11.01 36.26
CA ARG A 808 32.77 -10.02 36.09
C ARG A 808 34.11 -10.69 35.85
N LYS A 809 34.77 -10.30 34.76
CA LYS A 809 36.07 -10.82 34.35
C LYS A 809 37.24 -9.90 34.74
N PRO A 810 38.47 -10.43 34.77
CA PRO A 810 39.67 -9.60 34.86
C PRO A 810 39.73 -8.56 33.74
N MET A 811 40.24 -7.37 34.07
CA MET A 811 40.29 -6.23 33.13
C MET A 811 40.98 -6.57 31.81
N PHE A 812 42.05 -7.36 31.83
CA PHE A 812 42.78 -7.74 30.61
C PHE A 812 41.90 -8.55 29.64
N VAL A 813 41.01 -9.41 30.15
CA VAL A 813 40.07 -10.18 29.32
C VAL A 813 39.06 -9.23 28.70
N THR A 814 38.47 -8.32 29.49
CA THR A 814 37.50 -7.34 28.98
C THR A 814 38.10 -6.45 27.89
N VAL A 815 39.32 -5.95 28.10
CA VAL A 815 40.04 -5.15 27.10
C VAL A 815 40.35 -5.99 25.85
N GLY A 816 40.76 -7.24 26.03
CA GLY A 816 40.98 -8.19 24.94
C GLY A 816 39.74 -8.40 24.07
N LEU A 817 38.56 -8.58 24.68
CA LEU A 817 37.30 -8.72 23.94
C LEU A 817 36.93 -7.47 23.14
N ILE A 818 37.19 -6.27 23.67
CA ILE A 818 36.98 -5.01 22.96
C ILE A 818 37.93 -4.89 21.77
N LEU A 819 39.22 -5.16 21.97
CA LEU A 819 40.22 -5.14 20.90
C LEU A 819 39.88 -6.16 19.80
N LEU A 820 39.43 -7.35 20.18
CA LEU A 820 39.01 -8.37 19.23
C LEU A 820 37.77 -7.94 18.43
N ALA A 821 36.80 -7.28 19.06
CA ALA A 821 35.65 -6.70 18.36
C ALA A 821 36.09 -5.59 17.37
N ILE A 822 37.11 -4.80 17.71
CA ILE A 822 37.73 -3.84 16.79
C ILE A 822 38.38 -4.56 15.61
N VAL A 823 39.14 -5.63 15.84
CA VAL A 823 39.72 -6.46 14.76
C VAL A 823 38.63 -7.01 13.84
N TRP A 824 37.57 -7.57 14.42
CA TRP A 824 36.39 -8.03 13.69
C TRP A 824 35.81 -6.93 12.79
N MET A 825 35.67 -5.70 13.32
CA MET A 825 35.16 -4.54 12.57
C MET A 825 36.04 -4.19 11.35
N PHE A 826 37.37 -4.25 11.48
CA PHE A 826 38.27 -4.02 10.35
C PHE A 826 38.18 -5.12 9.29
N LEU A 827 38.08 -6.38 9.72
CA LEU A 827 37.99 -7.54 8.84
C LEU A 827 36.68 -7.55 8.05
N ILE A 828 35.53 -7.36 8.72
CA ILE A 828 34.23 -7.37 8.03
C ILE A 828 34.12 -6.22 7.01
N ARG A 829 34.67 -5.06 7.37
CA ARG A 829 34.78 -3.92 6.45
C ARG A 829 35.61 -4.28 5.21
N ALA A 830 36.74 -4.95 5.38
CA ALA A 830 37.59 -5.36 4.27
C ALA A 830 36.87 -6.37 3.36
N ILE A 831 36.13 -7.32 3.93
CA ILE A 831 35.35 -8.31 3.16
C ILE A 831 34.35 -7.61 2.23
N TRP A 832 33.58 -6.65 2.74
CA TRP A 832 32.61 -5.93 1.92
C TRP A 832 33.27 -4.97 0.93
N ARG A 833 34.29 -4.21 1.36
CA ARG A 833 34.93 -3.20 0.50
C ARG A 833 35.64 -3.82 -0.71
N TYR A 834 36.21 -5.01 -0.57
CA TYR A 834 36.94 -5.69 -1.64
C TYR A 834 36.14 -6.81 -2.30
N HIS A 835 34.85 -6.95 -1.96
CA HIS A 835 33.98 -8.02 -2.45
C HIS A 835 34.61 -9.41 -2.32
N LEU A 836 35.30 -9.67 -1.20
CA LEU A 836 36.08 -10.90 -1.02
C LEU A 836 35.19 -12.14 -1.06
N PHE A 837 33.98 -12.03 -0.51
CA PHE A 837 33.01 -13.11 -0.48
C PHE A 837 32.48 -13.44 -1.88
N GLU A 838 32.11 -12.41 -2.63
CA GLU A 838 31.60 -12.55 -4.00
C GLU A 838 32.68 -13.10 -4.93
N ARG A 839 33.92 -12.62 -4.80
CA ARG A 839 35.08 -13.13 -5.55
C ARG A 839 35.38 -14.59 -5.23
N PHE A 840 35.28 -14.97 -3.96
CA PHE A 840 35.50 -16.37 -3.54
C PHE A 840 34.45 -17.32 -4.11
N LEU A 841 33.19 -16.89 -4.19
CA LEU A 841 32.08 -17.70 -4.72
C LEU A 841 31.86 -17.56 -6.23
N GLY A 842 32.67 -16.76 -6.93
CA GLY A 842 32.49 -16.50 -8.37
C GLY A 842 31.17 -15.78 -8.70
N MET A 843 30.60 -15.04 -7.76
CA MET A 843 29.35 -14.31 -7.95
C MET A 843 29.58 -13.02 -8.74
N THR A 844 28.57 -12.60 -9.52
CA THR A 844 28.58 -11.31 -10.20
C THR A 844 28.65 -10.18 -9.19
N ILE A 845 29.69 -9.34 -9.32
CA ILE A 845 29.83 -8.13 -8.51
C ILE A 845 28.76 -7.14 -8.99
N PRO A 846 27.91 -6.60 -8.09
CA PRO A 846 26.91 -5.60 -8.48
C PRO A 846 27.61 -4.39 -9.10
N ALA A 847 27.02 -3.83 -10.17
CA ALA A 847 27.56 -2.65 -10.84
C ALA A 847 27.80 -1.49 -9.84
N GLU A 848 28.90 -0.75 -10.05
CA GLU A 848 29.35 0.33 -9.15
C GLU A 848 28.39 1.52 -9.07
#